data_AF-A0A812GRG4-F1
#
_entry.id   AF-A0A812GRG4-F1
#
_cell.length_a   1.000
_cell.length_b   1.000
_cell.length_c   1.000
_cell.angle_alpha   90.00
_cell.angle_beta   90.00
_cell.angle_gamma   90.00
#
_symmetry.space_group_name_H-M   'P 1'
#
loop_
_entity.id
_entity.type
_entity.pdbx_description
1 polymer ?
#
loop_
_entity_poly.entity_id
_entity_poly.type
_entity_poly.pdbx_seq_one_letter_code
_entity_poly.pdbx_strand_id
1 'polypeptide(L)'
;MRKNTLAFIPSVLALAIGMALPAAQAAVNTDASIVGSESQWWNTYKVTLTNDGSKPVELRDAKIVFDTNMSMSTPSWSAQGISYPGMKFSSNAQGNVFSNTLALSFDNGSWVKSQLQAGDKIELTLGVSGVLDLALLQDTIRLIADDEGEVGEPEISIQLASPVNGAEFVEGQSVSMLANVKASNTSVKAVTFFVDGTQVSSVSKAPYQASWTAVGEGTHTIKALVEDASGLMQEQSVSITVKAKEIDPPVEPEVHELTFVAPTQGQVFTVGEETVIKARVDGELITKLEFWANDRKLGQRVINADQTLYSQKWTPSEIGNANLKIVVLDQANQIVKQNILTVAVESEEIFVAPEVKFVTPTNGSTIDKDATVSISVRATDADQDLSQVVVKANNQEICSFDAKTTNAFECNWKAKQAGNVTLKAIATDAQNLSSTAQVRITVEEETVTPPPVTPPGGLCADFNVYPDWTRGDHATGGDVMVHKNIAYSAIYWTQSVPGSDASWSLHLNCDGTEPGTAPLLSLQNPMDPVRLEVAGWPNTFVVASPSTDAPATVTIEAANSDVLANVDQLTRAFVSIIEQAELAGTSSIIISSDVLDLATQDKGASIGTVAVKQALTNAMDITGSQIDIEAINALTDDVKGWAQAHNLIITTLAPEATFGWSLSIGDFAYDTHSGRQSVWDEASVFSADLLATLELYKVDAVNKADFVVFTKSSATDALTSEQWHNALEYVKQVSDYVKTPAMLANMPTNQTAGYFMGDTAGKPQLRKAAFSNVFALTFDQDSQELTAKIERYQDAKVPLYYVGEELEKGSLTSIEALNQQLAAAENAMDNEAFLYETPSNGWVPSTVYKWNDFLDGLNAMHNIGVAGNKFWLMDENVDDATNIKYAKVAIAAFLAQSMQETIRYNACDENNWSETKYGAPADYPMTASCGQLGQKYADYGVNPVSGLDHAYSCPRDNKMEVSALTHAKWYGAPAPVFAAPDAVLEERGLLVNGAAGRWTNNGHCNDVPESVDTSKQVWERDECKTYVGQKAGKFIWDGSSQESVEGCGWWGRGVIQTTGRQNFGTLNHYLGRSHVDPETIGKTIDGVTVEAPPANPLYAELDFCSNPGLICSSEENKEIKWIAGLFYWVTSVQAYNDEGGQYADWNYYNEIKKYVDNGMSGSQFIDDVSGIVNRGCPDLTCSTGDVHNVKERRENFKLVLQKLGLDPK
;
A
#
# COMPACT_ATOMS: atom_id res chain seq x y z
N MET A 1 -39.77 2.34 37.23
CA MET A 1 -40.31 0.97 37.45
C MET A 1 -40.29 0.24 36.12
N ARG A 2 -39.84 -1.04 36.08
CA ARG A 2 -39.84 -1.96 34.91
C ARG A 2 -39.01 -1.52 33.68
N LYS A 3 -38.35 -2.43 32.95
CA LYS A 3 -37.60 -3.64 33.37
C LYS A 3 -36.64 -4.07 32.24
N ASN A 4 -35.45 -4.53 32.60
CA ASN A 4 -34.28 -4.69 31.73
C ASN A 4 -34.25 -5.97 30.84
N THR A 5 -33.47 -5.86 29.75
CA THR A 5 -32.49 -6.82 29.17
C THR A 5 -32.88 -8.22 28.68
N LEU A 6 -32.54 -8.45 27.39
CA LEU A 6 -31.65 -9.48 26.80
C LEU A 6 -31.58 -10.92 27.35
N ALA A 7 -31.27 -11.86 26.45
CA ALA A 7 -31.06 -13.29 26.71
C ALA A 7 -29.60 -13.71 26.50
N PHE A 8 -29.14 -14.75 27.22
CA PHE A 8 -28.05 -15.68 26.87
C PHE A 8 -27.91 -16.81 27.93
N ILE A 9 -27.04 -17.80 27.68
CA ILE A 9 -26.51 -18.86 28.60
C ILE A 9 -27.52 -19.98 29.08
N PRO A 10 -27.14 -21.12 29.73
CA PRO A 10 -27.03 -22.42 29.01
C PRO A 10 -27.59 -23.70 29.72
N SER A 11 -27.24 -24.88 29.16
CA SER A 11 -26.84 -26.20 29.77
C SER A 11 -27.02 -26.46 31.30
N VAL A 12 -27.23 -27.68 31.85
CA VAL A 12 -27.17 -29.08 31.35
C VAL A 12 -27.77 -30.07 32.41
N LEU A 13 -27.92 -31.36 32.07
CA LEU A 13 -27.65 -32.59 32.89
C LEU A 13 -28.73 -33.72 32.77
N ALA A 14 -28.31 -34.98 32.92
CA ALA A 14 -29.04 -36.20 32.52
C ALA A 14 -29.08 -37.30 33.61
N LEU A 15 -29.81 -38.40 33.34
CA LEU A 15 -29.72 -39.75 33.96
C LEU A 15 -30.18 -40.77 32.87
N ALA A 16 -29.35 -41.67 32.32
CA ALA A 16 -28.91 -42.97 32.85
C ALA A 16 -30.06 -44.03 32.92
N ILE A 17 -29.92 -45.34 32.61
CA ILE A 17 -28.80 -46.27 32.31
C ILE A 17 -29.32 -47.24 31.19
N GLY A 18 -28.58 -47.86 30.27
CA GLY A 18 -27.12 -47.93 30.00
C GLY A 18 -26.62 -49.39 29.80
N MET A 19 -25.67 -49.62 28.89
CA MET A 19 -24.88 -50.87 28.74
C MET A 19 -23.39 -50.52 28.53
N ALA A 20 -22.48 -51.46 28.79
CA ALA A 20 -21.04 -51.16 28.87
C ALA A 20 -20.36 -51.01 27.49
N LEU A 21 -19.60 -49.92 27.33
CA LEU A 21 -18.62 -49.72 26.26
C LEU A 21 -17.21 -50.11 26.76
N PRO A 22 -16.29 -50.54 25.87
CA PRO A 22 -14.88 -50.72 26.19
C PRO A 22 -14.16 -49.38 26.46
N ALA A 23 -12.89 -49.46 26.84
CA ALA A 23 -12.13 -48.31 27.35
C ALA A 23 -11.90 -47.20 26.32
N ALA A 24 -11.78 -45.96 26.81
CA ALA A 24 -11.63 -44.76 26.00
C ALA A 24 -10.39 -44.80 25.07
N GLN A 25 -10.64 -44.58 23.78
CA GLN A 25 -9.67 -43.99 22.86
C GLN A 25 -9.39 -42.54 23.28
N ALA A 26 -8.19 -42.03 22.97
CA ALA A 26 -7.93 -40.60 23.08
C ALA A 26 -8.68 -39.88 21.96
N ALA A 27 -9.43 -38.82 22.28
CA ALA A 27 -9.90 -37.90 21.26
C ALA A 27 -8.81 -36.86 20.95
N VAL A 28 -8.87 -36.35 19.73
CA VAL A 28 -7.97 -35.32 19.22
C VAL A 28 -8.86 -34.22 18.67
N ASN A 29 -9.00 -33.12 19.42
CA ASN A 29 -9.77 -31.98 18.96
C ASN A 29 -9.01 -31.19 17.89
N THR A 30 -9.74 -30.60 16.96
CA THR A 30 -9.18 -30.01 15.73
C THR A 30 -9.70 -28.60 15.51
N ASP A 31 -8.88 -27.60 15.82
CA ASP A 31 -9.16 -26.20 15.51
C ASP A 31 -8.54 -25.84 14.16
N ALA A 32 -9.24 -25.06 13.32
CA ALA A 32 -8.70 -24.55 12.06
C ALA A 32 -8.91 -23.04 11.95
N SER A 33 -7.88 -22.31 11.53
CA SER A 33 -7.90 -20.85 11.38
C SER A 33 -7.16 -20.39 10.12
N ILE A 34 -7.52 -19.22 9.62
CA ILE A 34 -6.77 -18.52 8.57
C ILE A 34 -5.61 -17.78 9.23
N VAL A 35 -4.39 -17.91 8.69
CA VAL A 35 -3.19 -17.24 9.24
C VAL A 35 -2.34 -16.73 8.10
N GLY A 36 -2.41 -15.41 7.86
CA GLY A 36 -1.70 -14.72 6.79
C GLY A 36 -2.42 -14.80 5.44
N SER A 37 -2.47 -13.68 4.73
CA SER A 37 -2.92 -13.58 3.34
C SER A 37 -1.79 -12.97 2.51
N GLU A 38 -0.97 -13.82 1.87
CA GLU A 38 -0.02 -13.41 0.85
C GLU A 38 -0.45 -14.00 -0.50
N SER A 39 -0.71 -13.12 -1.47
CA SER A 39 -1.44 -13.37 -2.73
C SER A 39 -2.92 -13.78 -2.59
N GLN A 40 -3.71 -13.50 -3.63
CA GLN A 40 -5.12 -13.92 -3.71
C GLN A 40 -5.27 -15.30 -4.39
N TRP A 41 -4.16 -15.88 -4.85
CA TRP A 41 -4.08 -17.19 -5.50
C TRP A 41 -3.76 -18.33 -4.53
N TRP A 42 -3.37 -18.02 -3.30
CA TRP A 42 -2.90 -18.99 -2.31
C TRP A 42 -3.37 -18.67 -0.89
N ASN A 43 -4.36 -19.41 -0.38
CA ASN A 43 -4.80 -19.26 1.01
C ASN A 43 -4.01 -20.21 1.93
N THR A 44 -3.48 -19.65 3.02
CA THR A 44 -2.76 -20.41 4.06
C THR A 44 -3.66 -20.64 5.27
N TYR A 45 -3.93 -21.90 5.56
CA TYR A 45 -4.73 -22.34 6.69
C TYR A 45 -3.88 -23.07 7.72
N LYS A 46 -4.01 -22.66 8.99
CA LYS A 46 -3.36 -23.33 10.12
C LYS A 46 -4.36 -24.27 10.78
N VAL A 47 -3.99 -25.54 10.91
CA VAL A 47 -4.84 -26.58 11.51
C VAL A 47 -4.12 -27.18 12.70
N THR A 48 -4.75 -27.12 13.87
CA THR A 48 -4.15 -27.48 15.15
C THR A 48 -4.84 -28.71 15.72
N LEU A 49 -4.14 -29.84 15.73
CA LEU A 49 -4.57 -31.09 16.34
C LEU A 49 -4.09 -31.12 17.79
N THR A 50 -5.01 -31.18 18.75
CA THR A 50 -4.71 -31.22 20.19
C THR A 50 -5.13 -32.55 20.78
N ASN A 51 -4.21 -33.27 21.45
CA ASN A 51 -4.59 -34.49 22.19
C ASN A 51 -5.32 -34.12 23.49
N ASP A 52 -6.65 -34.21 23.51
CA ASP A 52 -7.45 -33.99 24.71
C ASP A 52 -7.53 -35.22 25.63
N GLY A 53 -7.13 -36.39 25.12
CA GLY A 53 -7.15 -37.66 25.83
C GLY A 53 -6.16 -37.73 26.99
N SER A 54 -6.51 -38.47 28.04
CA SER A 54 -5.68 -38.60 29.25
C SER A 54 -4.47 -39.56 29.10
N LYS A 55 -3.94 -39.75 27.89
CA LYS A 55 -2.86 -40.68 27.55
C LYS A 55 -2.02 -40.14 26.38
N PRO A 56 -0.73 -40.46 26.28
CA PRO A 56 0.03 -40.22 25.07
C PRO A 56 -0.48 -41.04 23.88
N VAL A 57 -0.37 -40.48 22.68
CA VAL A 57 -0.64 -41.15 21.40
C VAL A 57 0.69 -41.40 20.68
N GLU A 58 0.95 -42.64 20.27
CA GLU A 58 2.12 -43.01 19.46
C GLU A 58 1.91 -42.60 18.00
N LEU A 59 2.92 -41.98 17.37
CA LEU A 59 2.84 -41.48 15.99
C LEU A 59 3.69 -42.28 14.99
N ARG A 60 4.29 -43.40 15.44
CA ARG A 60 4.96 -44.36 14.55
C ARG A 60 3.95 -44.92 13.56
N ASP A 61 4.31 -44.89 12.28
CA ASP A 61 3.52 -45.33 11.12
C ASP A 61 2.07 -44.75 11.03
N ALA A 62 1.81 -43.68 11.80
CA ALA A 62 0.54 -43.00 11.90
C ALA A 62 0.21 -42.18 10.64
N LYS A 63 -1.07 -41.92 10.41
CA LYS A 63 -1.58 -41.22 9.22
C LYS A 63 -2.58 -40.16 9.65
N ILE A 64 -2.45 -38.95 9.13
CA ILE A 64 -3.51 -37.93 9.20
C ILE A 64 -4.27 -37.97 7.88
N VAL A 65 -5.58 -38.17 7.93
CA VAL A 65 -6.48 -38.23 6.77
C VAL A 65 -7.53 -37.13 6.87
N PHE A 66 -7.89 -36.53 5.74
CA PHE A 66 -8.91 -35.47 5.66
C PHE A 66 -9.34 -35.25 4.21
N ASP A 67 -10.58 -34.82 3.98
CA ASP A 67 -11.08 -34.48 2.65
C ASP A 67 -11.16 -32.96 2.46
N THR A 68 -10.99 -32.48 1.23
CA THR A 68 -11.07 -31.06 0.86
C THR A 68 -11.84 -30.84 -0.44
N ASN A 69 -12.40 -29.64 -0.62
CA ASN A 69 -13.09 -29.22 -1.85
C ASN A 69 -12.14 -28.95 -3.03
N MET A 70 -10.83 -28.95 -2.80
CA MET A 70 -9.78 -28.65 -3.79
C MET A 70 -8.48 -29.40 -3.49
N SER A 71 -7.64 -29.56 -4.52
CA SER A 71 -6.29 -30.12 -4.41
C SER A 71 -5.36 -29.20 -3.64
N MET A 72 -4.37 -29.77 -2.94
CA MET A 72 -3.38 -29.03 -2.18
C MET A 72 -1.96 -29.58 -2.36
N SER A 73 -0.97 -28.76 -2.02
CA SER A 73 0.42 -29.21 -1.90
C SER A 73 0.65 -29.98 -0.59
N THR A 74 1.85 -30.53 -0.39
CA THR A 74 2.23 -31.25 0.83
C THR A 74 2.15 -30.33 2.05
N PRO A 75 1.37 -30.65 3.10
CA PRO A 75 1.30 -29.87 4.32
C PRO A 75 2.66 -29.67 5.00
N SER A 76 2.89 -28.46 5.52
CA SER A 76 3.99 -28.20 6.46
C SER A 76 3.60 -28.70 7.86
N TRP A 77 4.58 -29.15 8.64
CA TRP A 77 4.40 -29.75 9.98
C TRP A 77 5.23 -29.01 11.02
N SER A 78 4.62 -28.71 12.16
CA SER A 78 5.34 -28.44 13.40
C SER A 78 4.63 -29.11 14.60
N ALA A 79 5.37 -29.41 15.65
CA ALA A 79 4.83 -29.93 16.91
C ALA A 79 5.80 -29.61 18.05
N GLN A 80 5.29 -29.31 19.24
CA GLN A 80 6.14 -29.18 20.43
C GLN A 80 6.39 -30.56 21.04
N GLY A 81 7.58 -30.77 21.59
CA GLY A 81 7.95 -32.01 22.30
C GLY A 81 8.25 -33.23 21.41
N ILE A 82 7.83 -33.25 20.14
CA ILE A 82 7.94 -34.40 19.22
C ILE A 82 9.14 -34.22 18.26
N SER A 83 9.77 -35.32 17.85
CA SER A 83 10.81 -35.32 16.81
C SER A 83 10.22 -35.09 15.41
N TYR A 84 10.99 -34.51 14.48
CA TYR A 84 10.49 -34.30 13.11
C TYR A 84 10.30 -35.64 12.36
N PRO A 85 9.11 -35.94 11.82
CA PRO A 85 8.85 -37.20 11.12
C PRO A 85 9.30 -37.16 9.65
N GLY A 86 9.64 -38.32 9.10
CA GLY A 86 9.64 -38.51 7.66
C GLY A 86 8.18 -38.54 7.17
N MET A 87 7.80 -37.57 6.33
CA MET A 87 6.42 -37.42 5.86
C MET A 87 6.24 -37.88 4.42
N LYS A 88 5.09 -38.50 4.13
CA LYS A 88 4.64 -38.81 2.77
C LYS A 88 3.18 -38.42 2.59
N PHE A 89 2.95 -37.44 1.72
CA PHE A 89 1.62 -36.96 1.38
C PHE A 89 1.07 -37.60 0.10
N SER A 90 -0.26 -37.70 0.01
CA SER A 90 -0.98 -37.91 -1.25
C SER A 90 -2.36 -37.25 -1.19
N SER A 91 -2.74 -36.56 -2.26
CA SER A 91 -4.09 -36.02 -2.47
C SER A 91 -4.70 -36.73 -3.69
N ASN A 92 -5.90 -37.28 -3.54
CA ASN A 92 -6.52 -38.15 -4.56
C ASN A 92 -7.97 -37.70 -4.80
N ALA A 93 -8.31 -37.33 -6.04
CA ALA A 93 -9.67 -36.91 -6.38
C ALA A 93 -10.68 -38.06 -6.22
N GLN A 94 -11.78 -37.80 -5.51
CA GLN A 94 -12.91 -38.71 -5.27
C GLN A 94 -14.23 -38.01 -5.59
N GLY A 95 -14.49 -37.78 -6.88
CA GLY A 95 -15.63 -36.99 -7.34
C GLY A 95 -15.41 -35.50 -7.09
N ASN A 96 -16.27 -34.88 -6.27
CA ASN A 96 -16.24 -33.44 -5.99
C ASN A 96 -15.34 -33.06 -4.79
N VAL A 97 -14.63 -34.02 -4.20
CA VAL A 97 -13.68 -33.80 -3.10
C VAL A 97 -12.35 -34.48 -3.39
N PHE A 98 -11.28 -33.98 -2.78
CA PHE A 98 -9.96 -34.57 -2.77
C PHE A 98 -9.74 -35.23 -1.42
N SER A 99 -9.43 -36.52 -1.41
CA SER A 99 -9.12 -37.25 -0.19
C SER A 99 -7.62 -37.28 0.03
N ASN A 100 -7.20 -36.71 1.15
CA ASN A 100 -5.81 -36.43 1.49
C ASN A 100 -5.31 -37.39 2.56
N THR A 101 -4.04 -37.75 2.49
CA THR A 101 -3.38 -38.61 3.48
C THR A 101 -1.94 -38.15 3.67
N LEU A 102 -1.60 -37.74 4.89
CA LEU A 102 -0.25 -37.44 5.35
C LEU A 102 0.21 -38.60 6.24
N ALA A 103 1.01 -39.51 5.69
CA ALA A 103 1.63 -40.59 6.45
C ALA A 103 2.91 -40.10 7.14
N LEU A 104 3.08 -40.48 8.40
CA LEU A 104 4.20 -40.14 9.26
C LEU A 104 5.07 -41.38 9.48
N SER A 105 6.37 -41.19 9.56
CA SER A 105 7.35 -42.24 9.86
C SER A 105 8.45 -41.68 10.76
N PHE A 106 8.96 -42.51 11.67
CA PHE A 106 9.88 -42.11 12.72
C PHE A 106 11.06 -43.09 12.82
N ASP A 107 12.26 -42.56 13.05
CA ASP A 107 13.47 -43.38 13.16
C ASP A 107 13.44 -44.32 14.38
N ASN A 108 14.10 -45.47 14.25
CA ASN A 108 14.27 -46.45 15.31
C ASN A 108 15.46 -46.12 16.23
N GLY A 109 15.36 -44.98 16.91
CA GLY A 109 16.29 -44.55 17.96
C GLY A 109 15.58 -44.17 19.25
N SER A 110 16.19 -44.48 20.41
CA SER A 110 15.66 -44.12 21.74
C SER A 110 15.72 -42.62 22.06
N TRP A 111 16.31 -41.82 21.18
CA TRP A 111 16.31 -40.36 21.21
C TRP A 111 15.13 -39.75 20.43
N VAL A 112 14.41 -40.56 19.63
CA VAL A 112 13.30 -40.13 18.79
C VAL A 112 12.04 -40.07 19.64
N LYS A 113 11.47 -38.86 19.79
CA LYS A 113 10.23 -38.63 20.51
C LYS A 113 9.06 -38.74 19.54
N SER A 114 8.39 -39.88 19.51
CA SER A 114 7.26 -40.15 18.62
C SER A 114 5.89 -40.14 19.31
N GLN A 115 5.82 -39.75 20.60
CA GLN A 115 4.58 -39.75 21.39
C GLN A 115 4.06 -38.34 21.70
N LEU A 116 2.86 -38.04 21.20
CA LEU A 116 2.09 -36.82 21.49
C LEU A 116 1.47 -36.93 22.88
N GLN A 117 1.92 -36.15 23.87
CA GLN A 117 1.41 -36.26 25.25
C GLN A 117 0.00 -35.66 25.38
N ALA A 118 -0.63 -35.86 26.54
CA ALA A 118 -1.93 -35.26 26.85
C ALA A 118 -1.79 -33.72 26.95
N GLY A 119 -2.56 -32.98 26.15
CA GLY A 119 -2.48 -31.52 26.03
C GLY A 119 -1.46 -30.99 25.01
N ASP A 120 -0.58 -31.84 24.46
CA ASP A 120 0.35 -31.44 23.41
C ASP A 120 -0.39 -31.22 22.07
N LYS A 121 0.28 -30.51 21.16
CA LYS A 121 -0.28 -30.06 19.87
C LYS A 121 0.63 -30.36 18.68
N ILE A 122 0.00 -30.74 17.58
CA ILE A 122 0.55 -30.71 16.22
C ILE A 122 -0.11 -29.53 15.50
N GLU A 123 0.67 -28.76 14.77
CA GLU A 123 0.18 -27.69 13.90
C GLU A 123 0.59 -28.00 12.45
N LEU A 124 -0.42 -28.16 11.58
CA LEU A 124 -0.26 -28.29 10.14
C LEU A 124 -0.47 -26.94 9.47
N THR A 125 0.35 -26.65 8.46
CA THR A 125 0.12 -25.52 7.54
C THR A 125 -0.35 -26.09 6.21
N LEU A 126 -1.60 -25.83 5.84
CA LEU A 126 -2.20 -26.21 4.57
C LEU A 126 -2.18 -25.00 3.63
N GLY A 127 -1.61 -25.15 2.44
CA GLY A 127 -1.68 -24.15 1.37
C GLY A 127 -2.54 -24.67 0.22
N VAL A 128 -3.43 -23.82 -0.29
CA VAL A 128 -4.36 -24.16 -1.38
C VAL A 128 -4.55 -23.01 -2.36
N SER A 129 -4.83 -23.36 -3.62
CA SER A 129 -5.33 -22.38 -4.59
C SER A 129 -6.85 -22.33 -4.57
N GLY A 130 -7.38 -21.28 -3.92
CA GLY A 130 -8.80 -21.10 -3.62
C GLY A 130 -9.12 -21.12 -2.12
N VAL A 131 -10.40 -21.10 -1.78
CA VAL A 131 -10.91 -21.12 -0.39
C VAL A 131 -11.26 -22.55 0.05
N LEU A 132 -10.66 -23.04 1.14
CA LEU A 132 -11.03 -24.33 1.72
C LEU A 132 -12.43 -24.28 2.33
N ASP A 133 -13.20 -25.35 2.10
CA ASP A 133 -14.35 -25.69 2.93
C ASP A 133 -13.85 -26.15 4.31
N LEU A 134 -13.82 -25.21 5.26
CA LEU A 134 -13.39 -25.46 6.63
C LEU A 134 -14.32 -26.41 7.39
N ALA A 135 -15.60 -26.49 7.02
CA ALA A 135 -16.54 -27.43 7.64
C ALA A 135 -16.23 -28.86 7.18
N LEU A 136 -16.07 -29.08 5.87
CA LEU A 136 -15.62 -30.36 5.31
C LEU A 136 -14.28 -30.81 5.91
N LEU A 137 -13.33 -29.89 6.04
CA LEU A 137 -12.02 -30.16 6.64
C LEU A 137 -12.16 -30.61 8.11
N GLN A 138 -12.88 -29.86 8.94
CA GLN A 138 -13.11 -30.18 10.36
C GLN A 138 -13.91 -31.49 10.53
N ASP A 139 -14.97 -31.69 9.75
CA ASP A 139 -15.80 -32.88 9.82
C ASP A 139 -15.06 -34.15 9.38
N THR A 140 -14.00 -34.06 8.57
CA THR A 140 -13.29 -35.24 8.03
C THR A 140 -11.89 -35.47 8.60
N ILE A 141 -11.22 -34.48 9.19
CA ILE A 141 -9.83 -34.63 9.63
C ILE A 141 -9.67 -35.57 10.82
N ARG A 142 -8.85 -36.62 10.67
CA ARG A 142 -8.59 -37.65 11.71
C ARG A 142 -7.12 -38.05 11.74
N LEU A 143 -6.59 -38.25 12.94
CA LEU A 143 -5.32 -38.95 13.19
C LEU A 143 -5.60 -40.44 13.42
N ILE A 144 -4.88 -41.30 12.71
CA ILE A 144 -4.93 -42.77 12.81
C ILE A 144 -3.55 -43.25 13.28
N ALA A 145 -3.49 -43.98 14.39
CA ALA A 145 -2.25 -44.41 15.04
C ALA A 145 -2.26 -45.93 15.31
N ASP A 146 -1.22 -46.62 14.81
CA ASP A 146 -0.88 -48.06 14.91
C ASP A 146 -1.98 -49.12 14.65
N ASP A 147 -1.71 -50.01 13.71
CA ASP A 147 -2.58 -51.13 13.30
C ASP A 147 -2.47 -52.34 14.27
N GLU A 148 -3.06 -52.29 15.47
CA GLU A 148 -3.36 -53.52 16.24
C GLU A 148 -4.50 -54.30 15.56
N GLY A 149 -4.12 -55.14 14.60
CA GLY A 149 -5.03 -55.81 13.68
C GLY A 149 -5.90 -56.91 14.30
N GLU A 150 -7.10 -56.54 14.74
CA GLU A 150 -8.28 -57.31 14.30
C GLU A 150 -8.71 -56.78 12.94
N VAL A 151 -8.65 -57.62 11.91
CA VAL A 151 -9.41 -57.38 10.68
C VAL A 151 -10.87 -57.60 11.04
N GLY A 152 -11.54 -56.53 11.47
CA GLY A 152 -12.98 -56.54 11.77
C GLY A 152 -13.77 -57.14 10.61
N GLU A 153 -14.90 -57.79 10.91
CA GLU A 153 -15.69 -58.53 9.92
C GLU A 153 -15.94 -57.65 8.67
N PRO A 154 -15.85 -58.22 7.46
CA PRO A 154 -16.00 -57.44 6.23
C PRO A 154 -17.37 -56.73 6.24
N GLU A 155 -17.36 -55.42 6.08
CA GLU A 155 -18.57 -54.61 6.06
C GLU A 155 -18.78 -54.00 4.67
N ILE A 156 -20.05 -53.91 4.26
CA ILE A 156 -20.43 -53.19 3.05
C ILE A 156 -21.70 -52.38 3.30
N SER A 157 -21.69 -51.14 2.83
CA SER A 157 -22.83 -50.23 2.86
C SER A 157 -23.11 -49.68 1.46
N ILE A 158 -24.38 -49.66 1.06
CA ILE A 158 -24.87 -49.05 -0.18
C ILE A 158 -25.81 -47.89 0.13
N GLN A 159 -25.60 -46.78 -0.56
CA GLN A 159 -26.51 -45.64 -0.62
C GLN A 159 -26.89 -45.38 -2.09
N LEU A 160 -28.15 -45.62 -2.43
CA LEU A 160 -28.73 -45.26 -3.72
C LEU A 160 -28.95 -43.73 -3.73
N ALA A 161 -27.99 -43.01 -4.33
CA ALA A 161 -27.90 -41.56 -4.32
C ALA A 161 -28.76 -40.89 -5.41
N SER A 162 -28.97 -41.60 -6.54
CA SER A 162 -29.93 -41.20 -7.57
C SER A 162 -30.66 -42.43 -8.12
N PRO A 163 -31.95 -42.33 -8.48
CA PRO A 163 -32.85 -41.24 -8.10
C PRO A 163 -33.11 -41.22 -6.58
N VAL A 164 -33.62 -40.11 -6.05
CA VAL A 164 -34.04 -40.03 -4.64
C VAL A 164 -35.46 -40.60 -4.46
N ASN A 165 -35.79 -41.04 -3.25
CA ASN A 165 -37.12 -41.57 -2.96
C ASN A 165 -38.19 -40.48 -3.04
N GLY A 166 -39.20 -40.70 -3.88
CA GLY A 166 -40.24 -39.72 -4.22
C GLY A 166 -39.92 -38.89 -5.46
N ALA A 167 -38.79 -39.12 -6.15
CA ALA A 167 -38.47 -38.42 -7.39
C ALA A 167 -39.53 -38.68 -8.47
N GLU A 168 -39.78 -37.67 -9.29
CA GLU A 168 -40.75 -37.73 -10.39
C GLU A 168 -40.03 -37.56 -11.74
N PHE A 169 -40.48 -38.31 -12.74
CA PHE A 169 -39.98 -38.28 -14.12
C PHE A 169 -41.16 -38.30 -15.10
N VAL A 170 -40.92 -37.97 -16.36
CA VAL A 170 -41.92 -38.02 -17.44
C VAL A 170 -41.61 -39.17 -18.39
N GLU A 171 -42.64 -39.84 -18.94
CA GLU A 171 -42.42 -40.95 -19.87
C GLU A 171 -41.50 -40.57 -21.05
N GLY A 172 -40.48 -41.40 -21.28
CA GLY A 172 -39.42 -41.18 -22.26
C GLY A 172 -38.19 -40.42 -21.73
N GLN A 173 -38.19 -39.90 -20.51
CA GLN A 173 -36.99 -39.33 -19.88
C GLN A 173 -35.98 -40.41 -19.47
N SER A 174 -34.71 -40.00 -19.32
CA SER A 174 -33.63 -40.88 -18.87
C SER A 174 -33.44 -40.77 -17.35
N VAL A 175 -33.81 -41.81 -16.60
CA VAL A 175 -33.56 -41.92 -15.17
C VAL A 175 -32.12 -42.37 -14.94
N SER A 176 -31.31 -41.48 -14.36
CA SER A 176 -29.94 -41.81 -13.93
C SER A 176 -29.95 -42.48 -12.56
N MET A 177 -29.43 -43.71 -12.50
CA MET A 177 -29.29 -44.50 -11.28
C MET A 177 -27.82 -44.49 -10.84
N LEU A 178 -27.55 -44.05 -9.61
CA LEU A 178 -26.20 -43.93 -9.05
C LEU A 178 -26.18 -44.48 -7.62
N ALA A 179 -25.30 -45.44 -7.37
CA ALA A 179 -25.11 -46.02 -6.04
C ALA A 179 -23.70 -45.72 -5.50
N ASN A 180 -23.65 -45.04 -4.36
CA ASN A 180 -22.44 -44.88 -3.57
C ASN A 180 -22.27 -46.14 -2.71
N VAL A 181 -21.10 -46.76 -2.76
CA VAL A 181 -20.79 -47.95 -1.96
C VAL A 181 -19.53 -47.69 -1.14
N LYS A 182 -19.58 -47.98 0.17
CA LYS A 182 -18.39 -48.10 1.01
C LYS A 182 -18.20 -49.56 1.40
N ALA A 183 -16.98 -50.06 1.26
CA ALA A 183 -16.59 -51.41 1.63
C ALA A 183 -15.39 -51.33 2.58
N SER A 184 -15.49 -51.97 3.74
CA SER A 184 -14.45 -52.00 4.78
C SER A 184 -13.97 -53.44 4.94
N ASN A 185 -12.65 -53.65 4.98
CA ASN A 185 -12.01 -54.97 5.05
C ASN A 185 -12.40 -55.95 3.93
N THR A 186 -12.97 -55.44 2.84
CA THR A 186 -13.37 -56.17 1.63
C THR A 186 -13.32 -55.25 0.40
N SER A 187 -13.66 -55.77 -0.78
CA SER A 187 -13.73 -55.01 -2.03
C SER A 187 -15.01 -55.31 -2.80
N VAL A 188 -15.54 -54.32 -3.53
CA VAL A 188 -16.79 -54.46 -4.28
C VAL A 188 -16.59 -55.34 -5.51
N LYS A 189 -17.47 -56.33 -5.71
CA LYS A 189 -17.46 -57.25 -6.86
C LYS A 189 -18.39 -56.77 -7.97
N ALA A 190 -19.61 -56.34 -7.63
CA ALA A 190 -20.53 -55.67 -8.56
C ALA A 190 -21.67 -54.95 -7.82
N VAL A 191 -22.18 -53.87 -8.43
CA VAL A 191 -23.49 -53.29 -8.12
C VAL A 191 -24.45 -53.60 -9.27
N THR A 192 -25.61 -54.18 -8.96
CA THR A 192 -26.64 -54.56 -9.93
C THR A 192 -27.89 -53.71 -9.71
N PHE A 193 -28.34 -53.05 -10.77
CA PHE A 193 -29.51 -52.16 -10.77
C PHE A 193 -30.73 -52.86 -11.36
N PHE A 194 -31.86 -52.69 -10.70
CA PHE A 194 -33.16 -53.25 -11.07
C PHE A 194 -34.24 -52.16 -11.09
N VAL A 195 -35.21 -52.32 -11.98
CA VAL A 195 -36.46 -51.55 -12.00
C VAL A 195 -37.62 -52.53 -11.97
N ASP A 196 -38.50 -52.40 -10.98
CA ASP A 196 -39.64 -53.30 -10.71
C ASP A 196 -39.24 -54.79 -10.67
N GLY A 197 -38.05 -55.06 -10.12
CA GLY A 197 -37.45 -56.41 -10.03
C GLY A 197 -36.78 -56.92 -11.32
N THR A 198 -36.87 -56.19 -12.43
CA THR A 198 -36.17 -56.52 -13.68
C THR A 198 -34.78 -55.90 -13.69
N GLN A 199 -33.74 -56.70 -13.91
CA GLN A 199 -32.36 -56.21 -13.97
C GLN A 199 -32.15 -55.31 -15.21
N VAL A 200 -31.62 -54.10 -15.00
CA VAL A 200 -31.26 -53.15 -16.07
C VAL A 200 -29.76 -53.20 -16.37
N SER A 201 -28.90 -53.27 -15.35
CA SER A 201 -27.44 -53.29 -15.51
C SER A 201 -26.74 -53.96 -14.34
N SER A 202 -25.49 -54.39 -14.53
CA SER A 202 -24.57 -54.80 -13.47
C SER A 202 -23.18 -54.23 -13.74
N VAL A 203 -22.59 -53.58 -12.75
CA VAL A 203 -21.43 -52.69 -12.89
C VAL A 203 -20.36 -53.06 -11.86
N SER A 204 -19.18 -53.47 -12.31
CA SER A 204 -18.10 -53.99 -11.46
C SER A 204 -16.97 -52.99 -11.18
N LYS A 205 -17.17 -51.70 -11.48
CA LYS A 205 -16.24 -50.60 -11.19
C LYS A 205 -16.99 -49.32 -10.84
N ALA A 206 -16.42 -48.52 -9.93
CA ALA A 206 -16.93 -47.18 -9.66
C ALA A 206 -16.63 -46.21 -10.83
N PRO A 207 -17.45 -45.17 -11.06
CA PRO A 207 -18.73 -44.90 -10.40
C PRO A 207 -19.80 -45.95 -10.77
N TYR A 208 -20.52 -46.45 -9.77
CA TYR A 208 -21.54 -47.48 -9.99
C TYR A 208 -22.83 -46.82 -10.48
N GLN A 209 -22.93 -46.65 -11.80
CA GLN A 209 -24.03 -45.95 -12.44
C GLN A 209 -24.68 -46.75 -13.57
N ALA A 210 -25.98 -46.58 -13.74
CA ALA A 210 -26.77 -47.15 -14.82
C ALA A 210 -27.84 -46.14 -15.26
N SER A 211 -28.38 -46.33 -16.46
CA SER A 211 -29.47 -45.49 -16.98
C SER A 211 -30.67 -46.36 -17.37
N TRP A 212 -31.88 -45.88 -17.07
CA TRP A 212 -33.14 -46.50 -17.49
C TRP A 212 -34.02 -45.43 -18.13
N THR A 213 -34.56 -45.70 -19.32
CA THR A 213 -35.59 -44.83 -19.90
C THR A 213 -36.91 -45.09 -19.19
N ALA A 214 -37.52 -44.04 -18.63
CA ALA A 214 -38.83 -44.11 -17.99
C ALA A 214 -39.89 -44.59 -18.99
N VAL A 215 -40.49 -45.75 -18.74
CA VAL A 215 -41.48 -46.39 -19.60
C VAL A 215 -42.64 -46.97 -18.80
N GLY A 216 -43.87 -46.65 -19.19
CA GLY A 216 -45.06 -46.85 -18.37
C GLY A 216 -45.30 -45.69 -17.41
N GLU A 217 -46.57 -45.41 -17.13
CA GLU A 217 -47.00 -44.40 -16.16
C GLU A 217 -47.31 -45.04 -14.81
N GLY A 218 -46.97 -44.35 -13.72
CA GLY A 218 -47.26 -44.78 -12.34
C GLY A 218 -46.03 -44.84 -11.45
N THR A 219 -46.13 -45.59 -10.35
CA THR A 219 -45.06 -45.71 -9.35
C THR A 219 -44.16 -46.92 -9.66
N HIS A 220 -42.86 -46.67 -9.81
CA HIS A 220 -41.83 -47.67 -10.07
C HIS A 220 -40.89 -47.81 -8.88
N THR A 221 -40.32 -49.00 -8.68
CA THR A 221 -39.32 -49.27 -7.65
C THR A 221 -37.94 -49.46 -8.28
N ILE A 222 -37.03 -48.53 -8.01
CA ILE A 222 -35.62 -48.65 -8.37
C ILE A 222 -34.90 -49.35 -7.23
N LYS A 223 -34.10 -50.38 -7.52
CA LYS A 223 -33.27 -51.07 -6.52
C LYS A 223 -31.84 -51.21 -6.99
N ALA A 224 -30.89 -50.94 -6.09
CA ALA A 224 -29.50 -51.32 -6.26
C ALA A 224 -29.13 -52.40 -5.23
N LEU A 225 -28.49 -53.47 -5.70
CA LEU A 225 -27.95 -54.58 -4.91
C LEU A 225 -26.44 -54.61 -5.12
N VAL A 226 -25.65 -54.50 -4.07
CA VAL A 226 -24.20 -54.70 -4.13
C VAL A 226 -23.81 -56.09 -3.64
N GLU A 227 -22.82 -56.69 -4.28
CA GLU A 227 -22.08 -57.86 -3.82
C GLU A 227 -20.59 -57.50 -3.68
N ASP A 228 -19.93 -58.02 -2.64
CA ASP A 228 -18.50 -57.86 -2.39
C ASP A 228 -17.68 -59.10 -2.84
N ALA A 229 -16.37 -59.08 -2.58
CA ALA A 229 -15.45 -60.17 -2.86
C ALA A 229 -15.51 -61.33 -1.83
N SER A 230 -16.13 -61.13 -0.66
CA SER A 230 -16.29 -62.17 0.38
C SER A 230 -17.58 -63.00 0.24
N GLY A 231 -18.57 -62.47 -0.50
CA GLY A 231 -19.90 -63.05 -0.70
C GLY A 231 -21.02 -62.35 0.10
N LEU A 232 -20.73 -61.23 0.75
CA LEU A 232 -21.73 -60.36 1.38
C LEU A 232 -22.51 -59.58 0.34
N MET A 233 -23.79 -59.36 0.66
CA MET A 233 -24.72 -58.59 -0.18
C MET A 233 -25.53 -57.61 0.66
N GLN A 234 -25.77 -56.43 0.12
CA GLN A 234 -26.71 -55.44 0.68
C GLN A 234 -27.48 -54.76 -0.44
N GLU A 235 -28.75 -54.40 -0.20
CA GLU A 235 -29.57 -53.69 -1.16
C GLU A 235 -30.28 -52.48 -0.55
N GLN A 236 -30.47 -51.44 -1.37
CA GLN A 236 -31.37 -50.33 -1.09
C GLN A 236 -32.31 -50.12 -2.27
N SER A 237 -33.57 -49.81 -1.97
CA SER A 237 -34.58 -49.42 -2.96
C SER A 237 -35.10 -48.02 -2.70
N VAL A 238 -35.52 -47.34 -3.76
CA VAL A 238 -36.31 -46.10 -3.72
C VAL A 238 -37.54 -46.26 -4.60
N SER A 239 -38.62 -45.57 -4.25
CA SER A 239 -39.80 -45.44 -5.09
C SER A 239 -39.75 -44.13 -5.87
N ILE A 240 -40.10 -44.16 -7.16
CA ILE A 240 -40.23 -42.99 -8.04
C ILE A 240 -41.58 -43.01 -8.76
N THR A 241 -42.02 -41.87 -9.28
CA THR A 241 -43.26 -41.78 -10.07
C THR A 241 -42.96 -41.31 -11.50
N VAL A 242 -43.36 -42.10 -12.50
CA VAL A 242 -43.35 -41.68 -13.91
C VAL A 242 -44.73 -41.12 -14.26
N LYS A 243 -44.75 -39.87 -14.70
CA LYS A 243 -45.93 -39.13 -15.14
C LYS A 243 -46.13 -39.26 -16.65
N ALA A 244 -47.39 -39.14 -17.07
CA ALA A 244 -47.78 -38.99 -18.46
C ALA A 244 -47.01 -37.85 -19.12
N LYS A 245 -46.71 -37.99 -20.42
CA LYS A 245 -46.04 -36.93 -21.18
C LYS A 245 -47.05 -35.86 -21.61
N GLU A 246 -47.13 -34.80 -20.80
CA GLU A 246 -47.93 -33.61 -21.11
C GLU A 246 -47.40 -32.88 -22.37
N ILE A 247 -48.29 -32.16 -23.05
CA ILE A 247 -48.03 -31.46 -24.32
C ILE A 247 -48.47 -30.01 -24.15
N ASP A 248 -47.52 -29.14 -23.81
CA ASP A 248 -47.83 -27.80 -23.32
C ASP A 248 -48.12 -26.74 -24.42
N PRO A 249 -48.93 -25.71 -24.08
CA PRO A 249 -49.12 -24.49 -24.86
C PRO A 249 -47.87 -23.57 -24.83
N PRO A 250 -47.83 -22.47 -25.62
CA PRO A 250 -46.68 -21.56 -25.62
C PRO A 250 -46.41 -20.88 -24.26
N VAL A 251 -45.11 -20.70 -23.95
CA VAL A 251 -44.59 -20.05 -22.74
C VAL A 251 -44.82 -18.53 -22.79
N GLU A 252 -45.10 -17.93 -21.63
CA GLU A 252 -45.38 -16.50 -21.42
C GLU A 252 -44.13 -15.79 -20.84
N PRO A 253 -43.81 -14.52 -21.19
CA PRO A 253 -42.63 -13.82 -20.68
C PRO A 253 -42.72 -13.44 -19.20
N GLU A 254 -41.59 -13.49 -18.48
CA GLU A 254 -41.51 -13.21 -17.04
C GLU A 254 -40.51 -12.08 -16.74
N VAL A 255 -40.78 -11.30 -15.69
CA VAL A 255 -39.91 -10.22 -15.21
C VAL A 255 -39.69 -10.39 -13.71
N HIS A 256 -38.50 -10.84 -13.32
CA HIS A 256 -38.11 -10.97 -11.93
C HIS A 256 -38.03 -9.57 -11.28
N GLU A 257 -37.19 -8.67 -11.82
CA GLU A 257 -36.98 -7.32 -11.28
C GLU A 257 -37.43 -6.20 -12.23
N LEU A 258 -38.05 -5.16 -11.65
CA LEU A 258 -38.25 -3.86 -12.29
C LEU A 258 -38.31 -2.75 -11.22
N THR A 259 -37.17 -2.14 -10.89
CA THR A 259 -37.03 -1.16 -9.80
C THR A 259 -36.44 0.16 -10.28
N PHE A 260 -36.79 1.26 -9.60
CA PHE A 260 -36.07 2.54 -9.72
C PHE A 260 -34.83 2.49 -8.83
N VAL A 261 -33.71 2.93 -9.37
CA VAL A 261 -32.44 3.14 -8.65
C VAL A 261 -32.22 4.63 -8.38
N ALA A 262 -32.68 5.49 -9.29
CA ALA A 262 -32.81 6.93 -9.09
C ALA A 262 -33.88 7.50 -10.04
N PRO A 263 -34.59 8.60 -9.68
CA PRO A 263 -34.63 9.21 -8.36
C PRO A 263 -35.37 8.35 -7.33
N THR A 264 -35.52 8.85 -6.10
CA THR A 264 -36.31 8.22 -5.03
C THR A 264 -37.70 8.86 -4.89
N GLN A 265 -38.61 8.18 -4.17
CA GLN A 265 -39.99 8.63 -4.02
C GLN A 265 -40.05 9.93 -3.20
N GLY A 266 -40.61 10.99 -3.79
CA GLY A 266 -40.74 12.30 -3.16
C GLY A 266 -39.51 13.21 -3.30
N GLN A 267 -38.49 12.81 -4.06
CA GLN A 267 -37.35 13.68 -4.38
C GLN A 267 -37.81 14.98 -5.08
N VAL A 268 -37.20 16.11 -4.74
CA VAL A 268 -37.50 17.45 -5.32
C VAL A 268 -36.47 17.79 -6.40
N PHE A 269 -36.88 18.56 -7.41
CA PHE A 269 -36.03 19.05 -8.50
C PHE A 269 -36.33 20.52 -8.83
N THR A 270 -35.38 21.22 -9.45
CA THR A 270 -35.58 22.58 -9.98
C THR A 270 -36.21 22.54 -11.38
N VAL A 271 -37.15 23.43 -11.68
CA VAL A 271 -37.68 23.54 -13.05
C VAL A 271 -36.60 24.02 -14.03
N GLY A 272 -36.39 23.29 -15.13
CA GLY A 272 -35.38 23.57 -16.16
C GLY A 272 -34.04 22.86 -16.00
N GLU A 273 -33.79 22.19 -14.87
CA GLU A 273 -32.53 21.47 -14.60
C GLU A 273 -32.52 20.04 -15.18
N GLU A 274 -31.39 19.53 -15.68
CA GLU A 274 -31.33 18.17 -16.25
C GLU A 274 -30.91 17.12 -15.20
N THR A 275 -31.75 16.11 -15.02
CA THR A 275 -31.56 14.97 -14.09
C THR A 275 -31.57 13.62 -14.84
N VAL A 276 -31.23 12.53 -14.14
CA VAL A 276 -31.09 11.19 -14.72
C VAL A 276 -31.93 10.17 -13.96
N ILE A 277 -32.86 9.53 -14.69
CA ILE A 277 -33.59 8.36 -14.21
C ILE A 277 -32.70 7.12 -14.41
N LYS A 278 -32.54 6.29 -13.38
CA LYS A 278 -31.84 5.00 -13.40
C LYS A 278 -32.79 3.90 -12.93
N ALA A 279 -32.79 2.75 -13.59
CA ALA A 279 -33.65 1.62 -13.27
C ALA A 279 -32.92 0.27 -13.43
N ARG A 280 -33.24 -0.69 -12.56
CA ARG A 280 -32.75 -2.08 -12.64
C ARG A 280 -33.86 -3.00 -13.16
N VAL A 281 -33.48 -3.93 -14.04
CA VAL A 281 -34.39 -4.85 -14.73
C VAL A 281 -33.75 -6.23 -14.85
N ASP A 282 -34.53 -7.28 -14.61
CA ASP A 282 -34.17 -8.67 -14.87
C ASP A 282 -35.42 -9.50 -15.25
N GLY A 283 -35.26 -10.53 -16.09
CA GLY A 283 -36.35 -11.39 -16.56
C GLY A 283 -36.08 -12.12 -17.88
N GLU A 284 -36.97 -13.06 -18.21
CA GLU A 284 -36.89 -13.91 -19.41
C GLU A 284 -37.89 -13.49 -20.51
N LEU A 285 -37.49 -13.68 -21.77
CA LEU A 285 -38.27 -13.35 -22.98
C LEU A 285 -38.67 -11.87 -23.15
N ILE A 286 -38.12 -10.98 -22.33
CA ILE A 286 -38.24 -9.52 -22.44
C ILE A 286 -37.16 -8.91 -23.35
N THR A 287 -37.46 -7.77 -23.98
CA THR A 287 -36.56 -7.18 -24.99
C THR A 287 -36.32 -5.68 -24.89
N LYS A 288 -37.20 -4.91 -24.25
CA LYS A 288 -37.07 -3.43 -24.19
C LYS A 288 -37.54 -2.86 -22.86
N LEU A 289 -36.86 -1.79 -22.44
CA LEU A 289 -37.25 -0.92 -21.34
C LEU A 289 -37.59 0.47 -21.88
N GLU A 290 -38.74 1.03 -21.53
CA GLU A 290 -39.11 2.42 -21.83
C GLU A 290 -39.07 3.30 -20.58
N PHE A 291 -38.70 4.56 -20.76
CA PHE A 291 -38.70 5.59 -19.72
C PHE A 291 -39.68 6.71 -20.06
N TRP A 292 -40.48 7.14 -19.09
CA TRP A 292 -41.54 8.13 -19.23
C TRP A 292 -41.53 9.13 -18.06
N ALA A 293 -41.91 10.38 -18.32
CA ALA A 293 -42.28 11.37 -17.31
C ALA A 293 -43.67 11.92 -17.64
N ASN A 294 -44.59 11.82 -16.69
CA ASN A 294 -46.03 11.96 -16.92
C ASN A 294 -46.45 11.13 -18.15
N ASP A 295 -47.18 11.72 -19.10
CA ASP A 295 -47.59 11.06 -20.35
C ASP A 295 -46.57 11.18 -21.49
N ARG A 296 -45.36 11.71 -21.22
CA ARG A 296 -44.29 11.88 -22.23
C ARG A 296 -43.24 10.77 -22.13
N LYS A 297 -43.10 9.96 -23.18
CA LYS A 297 -41.95 9.05 -23.34
C LYS A 297 -40.66 9.87 -23.50
N LEU A 298 -39.67 9.55 -22.68
CA LEU A 298 -38.34 10.18 -22.68
C LEU A 298 -37.35 9.40 -23.56
N GLY A 299 -37.46 8.07 -23.58
CA GLY A 299 -36.58 7.20 -24.34
C GLY A 299 -36.91 5.72 -24.18
N GLN A 300 -36.08 4.88 -24.78
CA GLN A 300 -36.12 3.42 -24.64
C GLN A 300 -34.71 2.83 -24.70
N ARG A 301 -34.53 1.63 -24.15
CA ARG A 301 -33.32 0.81 -24.25
C ARG A 301 -33.71 -0.60 -24.70
N VAL A 302 -32.80 -1.27 -25.39
CA VAL A 302 -32.87 -2.73 -25.60
C VAL A 302 -32.38 -3.39 -24.31
N ILE A 303 -33.00 -4.49 -23.91
CA ILE A 303 -32.55 -5.29 -22.77
C ILE A 303 -31.59 -6.38 -23.29
N ASN A 304 -30.41 -6.46 -22.67
CA ASN A 304 -29.39 -7.47 -22.96
C ASN A 304 -29.17 -8.34 -21.73
N ALA A 305 -28.83 -9.62 -21.91
CA ALA A 305 -28.70 -10.59 -20.81
C ALA A 305 -27.49 -10.37 -19.88
N ASP A 306 -26.55 -9.53 -20.29
CA ASP A 306 -25.36 -9.08 -19.55
C ASP A 306 -25.58 -7.75 -18.81
N GLN A 307 -26.70 -7.06 -19.04
CA GLN A 307 -26.96 -5.72 -18.51
C GLN A 307 -28.25 -5.67 -17.67
N THR A 308 -28.12 -5.48 -16.35
CA THR A 308 -29.29 -5.30 -15.47
C THR A 308 -29.62 -3.83 -15.14
N LEU A 309 -28.73 -2.87 -15.45
CA LEU A 309 -28.89 -1.45 -15.08
C LEU A 309 -29.00 -0.53 -16.32
N TYR A 310 -30.02 0.34 -16.33
CA TYR A 310 -30.37 1.21 -17.46
C TYR A 310 -30.62 2.65 -17.01
N SER A 311 -30.37 3.64 -17.87
CA SER A 311 -30.53 5.06 -17.54
C SER A 311 -31.09 5.93 -18.68
N GLN A 312 -31.77 7.03 -18.33
CA GLN A 312 -32.32 8.02 -19.27
C GLN A 312 -32.37 9.43 -18.64
N LYS A 313 -31.91 10.45 -19.38
CA LYS A 313 -32.00 11.87 -19.00
C LYS A 313 -33.43 12.42 -19.05
N TRP A 314 -33.75 13.35 -18.16
CA TRP A 314 -35.02 14.08 -18.06
C TRP A 314 -34.77 15.51 -17.59
N THR A 315 -35.46 16.49 -18.16
CA THR A 315 -35.51 17.88 -17.69
C THR A 315 -36.96 18.21 -17.29
N PRO A 316 -37.25 18.59 -16.04
CA PRO A 316 -38.59 19.03 -15.64
C PRO A 316 -38.92 20.37 -16.31
N SER A 317 -40.07 20.48 -16.95
CA SER A 317 -40.50 21.70 -17.66
C SER A 317 -41.67 22.44 -17.00
N GLU A 318 -42.22 21.89 -15.91
CA GLU A 318 -43.41 22.39 -15.21
C GLU A 318 -43.21 22.18 -13.69
N ILE A 319 -43.68 23.13 -12.89
CA ILE A 319 -43.63 23.12 -11.42
C ILE A 319 -44.76 22.23 -10.86
N GLY A 320 -44.49 21.47 -9.80
CA GLY A 320 -45.41 20.53 -9.16
C GLY A 320 -44.98 19.06 -9.27
N ASN A 321 -45.87 18.14 -8.92
CA ASN A 321 -45.53 16.71 -8.88
C ASN A 321 -45.50 16.07 -10.28
N ALA A 322 -44.42 15.35 -10.59
CA ALA A 322 -44.26 14.56 -11.80
C ALA A 322 -44.24 13.05 -11.49
N ASN A 323 -44.91 12.25 -12.31
CA ASN A 323 -44.91 10.80 -12.23
C ASN A 323 -43.95 10.20 -13.25
N LEU A 324 -42.83 9.68 -12.79
CA LEU A 324 -41.87 8.94 -13.59
C LEU A 324 -42.33 7.48 -13.72
N LYS A 325 -42.17 6.88 -14.90
CA LYS A 325 -42.66 5.53 -15.18
C LYS A 325 -41.66 4.77 -16.05
N ILE A 326 -41.43 3.51 -15.68
CA ILE A 326 -40.61 2.55 -16.42
C ILE A 326 -41.48 1.36 -16.85
N VAL A 327 -41.30 0.90 -18.09
CA VAL A 327 -42.17 -0.12 -18.73
C VAL A 327 -41.32 -1.15 -19.45
N VAL A 328 -41.52 -2.44 -19.18
CA VAL A 328 -40.84 -3.57 -19.83
C VAL A 328 -41.74 -4.19 -20.89
N LEU A 329 -41.17 -4.44 -22.07
CA LEU A 329 -41.84 -5.00 -23.23
C LEU A 329 -41.21 -6.33 -23.70
N ASP A 330 -42.05 -7.25 -24.16
CA ASP A 330 -41.64 -8.51 -24.81
C ASP A 330 -41.18 -8.31 -26.27
N GLN A 331 -40.89 -9.41 -26.98
CA GLN A 331 -40.54 -9.39 -28.40
C GLN A 331 -41.70 -8.93 -29.32
N ALA A 332 -42.95 -9.11 -28.91
CA ALA A 332 -44.15 -8.65 -29.62
C ALA A 332 -44.52 -7.18 -29.31
N ASN A 333 -43.77 -6.50 -28.43
CA ASN A 333 -44.05 -5.16 -27.89
C ASN A 333 -45.32 -5.08 -27.03
N GLN A 334 -45.72 -6.19 -26.40
CA GLN A 334 -46.71 -6.19 -25.32
C GLN A 334 -46.04 -5.77 -24.00
N ILE A 335 -46.79 -5.13 -23.10
CA ILE A 335 -46.30 -4.72 -21.78
C ILE A 335 -46.34 -5.93 -20.84
N VAL A 336 -45.17 -6.30 -20.31
CA VAL A 336 -45.03 -7.42 -19.36
C VAL A 336 -45.10 -6.93 -17.91
N LYS A 337 -44.40 -5.83 -17.60
CA LYS A 337 -44.38 -5.21 -16.25
C LYS A 337 -44.14 -3.71 -16.37
N GLN A 338 -44.63 -2.93 -15.41
CA GLN A 338 -44.34 -1.49 -15.30
C GLN A 338 -44.22 -1.07 -13.83
N ASN A 339 -43.47 0.01 -13.57
CA ASN A 339 -43.31 0.60 -12.25
C ASN A 339 -43.41 2.14 -12.35
N ILE A 340 -43.90 2.81 -11.30
CA ILE A 340 -44.21 4.25 -11.27
C ILE A 340 -43.70 4.86 -9.95
N LEU A 341 -43.10 6.05 -10.06
CA LEU A 341 -42.50 6.82 -8.97
C LEU A 341 -42.97 8.28 -9.06
N THR A 342 -43.24 8.95 -7.94
CA THR A 342 -43.62 10.37 -7.92
C THR A 342 -42.50 11.22 -7.33
N VAL A 343 -42.19 12.34 -7.98
CA VAL A 343 -41.21 13.36 -7.58
C VAL A 343 -41.84 14.76 -7.63
N ALA A 344 -41.24 15.76 -6.99
CA ALA A 344 -41.72 17.14 -6.95
C ALA A 344 -40.79 18.09 -7.75
N VAL A 345 -41.30 19.25 -8.16
CA VAL A 345 -40.56 20.26 -8.93
C VAL A 345 -40.90 21.67 -8.44
N GLU A 346 -39.90 22.49 -8.15
CA GLU A 346 -40.05 23.82 -7.52
C GLU A 346 -39.22 24.93 -8.22
N SER A 347 -39.17 26.13 -7.63
CA SER A 347 -38.52 27.34 -8.18
C SER A 347 -37.88 28.22 -7.09
N GLU A 348 -36.82 28.95 -7.46
CA GLU A 348 -35.92 29.69 -6.57
C GLU A 348 -36.32 31.17 -6.36
N GLU A 349 -36.02 31.74 -5.17
CA GLU A 349 -36.11 33.17 -4.84
C GLU A 349 -34.75 33.72 -4.38
N ILE A 350 -34.49 35.03 -4.54
CA ILE A 350 -33.16 35.64 -4.39
C ILE A 350 -33.24 36.92 -3.54
N PHE A 351 -32.29 37.12 -2.63
CA PHE A 351 -32.10 38.33 -1.80
C PHE A 351 -30.69 38.90 -1.99
N VAL A 352 -30.46 40.19 -1.73
CA VAL A 352 -29.17 40.86 -1.95
C VAL A 352 -28.68 41.57 -0.67
N ALA A 353 -27.39 41.48 -0.38
CA ALA A 353 -26.79 42.08 0.82
C ALA A 353 -26.34 43.55 0.61
N PRO A 354 -26.35 44.39 1.66
CA PRO A 354 -25.98 45.80 1.58
C PRO A 354 -24.49 46.04 1.35
N GLU A 355 -24.09 47.27 1.01
CA GLU A 355 -22.70 47.75 0.96
C GLU A 355 -22.35 48.70 2.13
N VAL A 356 -21.12 48.65 2.65
CA VAL A 356 -20.58 49.63 3.61
C VAL A 356 -19.10 49.96 3.35
N LYS A 357 -18.71 51.23 3.57
CA LYS A 357 -17.34 51.76 3.36
C LYS A 357 -17.01 52.86 4.39
N PHE A 358 -15.78 52.89 4.90
CA PHE A 358 -15.28 53.99 5.75
C PHE A 358 -15.01 55.26 4.94
N VAL A 359 -15.23 56.42 5.56
CA VAL A 359 -14.87 57.75 5.05
C VAL A 359 -13.71 58.34 5.86
N THR A 360 -13.76 58.25 7.20
CA THR A 360 -12.63 58.52 8.10
C THR A 360 -12.61 57.54 9.29
N PRO A 361 -11.44 57.25 9.88
CA PRO A 361 -10.09 57.56 9.39
C PRO A 361 -9.71 56.70 8.17
N THR A 362 -8.62 57.07 7.50
CA THR A 362 -8.05 56.29 6.38
C THR A 362 -7.22 55.11 6.88
N ASN A 363 -7.17 54.03 6.10
CA ASN A 363 -6.31 52.87 6.39
C ASN A 363 -4.82 53.27 6.43
N GLY A 364 -4.09 52.82 7.45
CA GLY A 364 -2.68 53.16 7.69
C GLY A 364 -2.44 54.49 8.42
N SER A 365 -3.44 55.07 9.10
CA SER A 365 -3.25 56.31 9.87
C SER A 365 -2.58 56.03 11.23
N THR A 366 -1.47 56.71 11.52
CA THR A 366 -0.86 56.74 12.88
C THR A 366 -1.55 57.80 13.75
N ILE A 367 -1.78 57.49 15.03
CA ILE A 367 -2.51 58.32 15.99
C ILE A 367 -1.84 58.22 17.37
N ASP A 368 -1.60 59.34 18.06
CA ASP A 368 -1.00 59.30 19.39
C ASP A 368 -1.91 58.63 20.44
N LYS A 369 -1.31 57.91 21.41
CA LYS A 369 -2.04 57.42 22.59
C LYS A 369 -2.71 58.59 23.32
N ASP A 370 -3.95 58.38 23.75
CA ASP A 370 -4.86 59.38 24.32
C ASP A 370 -5.32 60.52 23.37
N ALA A 371 -5.18 60.37 22.05
CA ALA A 371 -5.84 61.24 21.07
C ALA A 371 -7.31 60.84 20.80
N THR A 372 -8.08 61.77 20.21
CA THR A 372 -9.49 61.58 19.81
C THR A 372 -9.59 61.45 18.29
N VAL A 373 -10.20 60.37 17.83
CA VAL A 373 -10.36 59.99 16.41
C VAL A 373 -11.78 60.30 15.96
N SER A 374 -11.95 60.91 14.78
CA SER A 374 -13.27 61.16 14.17
C SER A 374 -13.58 60.09 13.12
N ILE A 375 -14.70 59.41 13.31
CA ILE A 375 -15.13 58.24 12.52
C ILE A 375 -16.38 58.64 11.71
N SER A 376 -16.34 58.38 10.41
CA SER A 376 -17.45 58.59 9.48
C SER A 376 -17.55 57.41 8.52
N VAL A 377 -18.75 56.88 8.31
CA VAL A 377 -19.04 55.67 7.55
C VAL A 377 -20.20 55.93 6.58
N ARG A 378 -20.17 55.27 5.41
CA ARG A 378 -21.24 55.28 4.42
C ARG A 378 -21.72 53.86 4.16
N ALA A 379 -23.02 53.63 4.28
CA ALA A 379 -23.69 52.39 3.88
C ALA A 379 -24.80 52.69 2.86
N THR A 380 -25.09 51.72 2.00
CA THR A 380 -26.14 51.75 0.96
C THR A 380 -26.61 50.33 0.68
N ASP A 381 -27.79 50.18 0.08
CA ASP A 381 -28.43 48.87 -0.12
C ASP A 381 -29.19 48.83 -1.46
N ALA A 382 -29.40 47.62 -2.00
CA ALA A 382 -29.89 47.40 -3.37
C ALA A 382 -31.42 47.37 -3.47
N ASP A 383 -32.05 46.55 -2.62
CA ASP A 383 -33.50 46.38 -2.45
C ASP A 383 -34.11 47.54 -1.65
N GLN A 384 -33.27 48.22 -0.84
CA GLN A 384 -33.52 49.43 -0.04
C GLN A 384 -34.20 49.18 1.32
N ASP A 385 -33.85 48.12 2.04
CA ASP A 385 -34.38 47.82 3.37
C ASP A 385 -33.37 47.78 4.55
N LEU A 386 -32.12 48.19 4.28
CA LEU A 386 -31.04 48.48 5.25
C LEU A 386 -31.54 48.86 6.65
N SER A 387 -31.16 48.07 7.66
CA SER A 387 -31.69 48.18 9.02
C SER A 387 -30.73 48.77 10.04
N GLN A 388 -29.44 48.43 10.01
CA GLN A 388 -28.47 48.84 11.04
C GLN A 388 -27.08 49.13 10.45
N VAL A 389 -26.35 50.05 11.10
CA VAL A 389 -24.89 50.21 10.92
C VAL A 389 -24.21 50.24 12.30
N VAL A 390 -23.14 49.46 12.48
CA VAL A 390 -22.38 49.33 13.74
C VAL A 390 -20.89 49.54 13.48
N VAL A 391 -20.17 50.24 14.37
CA VAL A 391 -18.71 50.43 14.29
C VAL A 391 -18.02 49.97 15.57
N LYS A 392 -16.98 49.15 15.41
CA LYS A 392 -16.20 48.51 16.46
C LYS A 392 -14.70 48.85 16.34
N ALA A 393 -13.98 48.92 17.46
CA ALA A 393 -12.51 48.95 17.53
C ALA A 393 -12.03 47.69 18.25
N ASN A 394 -11.15 46.90 17.63
CA ASN A 394 -10.64 45.63 18.20
C ASN A 394 -11.78 44.77 18.80
N ASN A 395 -12.84 44.57 18.00
CA ASN A 395 -14.11 43.91 18.33
C ASN A 395 -14.97 44.52 19.44
N GLN A 396 -14.52 45.53 20.19
CA GLN A 396 -15.38 46.30 21.10
C GLN A 396 -16.24 47.31 20.32
N GLU A 397 -17.55 47.34 20.55
CA GLU A 397 -18.45 48.34 19.95
C GLU A 397 -18.17 49.76 20.46
N ILE A 398 -18.15 50.70 19.52
CA ILE A 398 -17.99 52.14 19.79
C ILE A 398 -19.28 52.91 19.51
N CYS A 399 -19.92 52.59 18.38
CA CYS A 399 -21.01 53.36 17.79
C CYS A 399 -22.01 52.42 17.09
N SER A 400 -23.30 52.74 17.17
CA SER A 400 -24.38 51.95 16.56
C SER A 400 -25.49 52.87 16.11
N PHE A 401 -26.05 52.61 14.93
CA PHE A 401 -26.99 53.47 14.22
C PHE A 401 -28.14 52.64 13.64
N ASP A 402 -29.37 53.14 13.80
CA ASP A 402 -30.57 52.60 13.14
C ASP A 402 -30.73 53.26 11.77
N ALA A 403 -30.51 52.48 10.70
CA ALA A 403 -30.54 52.99 9.33
C ALA A 403 -31.95 53.36 8.85
N LYS A 404 -33.00 52.94 9.57
CA LYS A 404 -34.39 53.32 9.31
C LYS A 404 -34.73 54.72 9.85
N THR A 405 -33.84 55.31 10.66
CA THR A 405 -34.03 56.65 11.25
C THR A 405 -32.89 57.64 10.99
N THR A 406 -31.69 57.20 10.59
CA THR A 406 -30.60 58.08 10.11
C THR A 406 -29.89 57.50 8.90
N ASN A 407 -29.45 58.38 7.99
CA ASN A 407 -28.57 58.07 6.86
C ASN A 407 -27.17 58.70 6.98
N ALA A 408 -26.84 59.21 8.17
CA ALA A 408 -25.51 59.70 8.53
C ALA A 408 -24.97 58.88 9.72
N PHE A 409 -23.78 58.29 9.53
CA PHE A 409 -23.18 57.31 10.44
C PHE A 409 -21.81 57.84 10.92
N GLU A 410 -21.84 58.79 11.87
CA GLU A 410 -20.65 59.51 12.34
C GLU A 410 -20.54 59.52 13.87
N CYS A 411 -19.32 59.40 14.41
CA CYS A 411 -19.04 59.44 15.84
C CYS A 411 -17.56 59.76 16.14
N ASN A 412 -17.23 60.01 17.42
CA ASN A 412 -15.85 60.23 17.87
C ASN A 412 -15.43 59.15 18.88
N TRP A 413 -14.20 58.65 18.73
CA TRP A 413 -13.58 57.62 19.57
C TRP A 413 -12.31 58.15 20.25
N LYS A 414 -11.84 57.52 21.34
CA LYS A 414 -10.60 57.89 22.02
C LYS A 414 -9.67 56.68 22.17
N ALA A 415 -8.48 56.75 21.57
CA ALA A 415 -7.50 55.67 21.59
C ALA A 415 -6.75 55.63 22.93
N LYS A 416 -7.08 54.67 23.81
CA LYS A 416 -6.51 54.58 25.18
C LYS A 416 -5.33 53.60 25.33
N GLN A 417 -5.06 52.80 24.31
CA GLN A 417 -4.04 51.75 24.30
C GLN A 417 -3.20 51.92 23.04
N ALA A 418 -1.88 51.76 23.17
CA ALA A 418 -0.97 51.65 22.04
C ALA A 418 -1.02 50.24 21.41
N GLY A 419 -0.51 50.13 20.19
CA GLY A 419 -0.64 48.96 19.32
C GLY A 419 -1.48 49.25 18.08
N ASN A 420 -1.59 48.28 17.18
CA ASN A 420 -2.46 48.38 16.01
C ASN A 420 -3.92 48.21 16.41
N VAL A 421 -4.79 49.07 15.88
CA VAL A 421 -6.23 49.03 16.11
C VAL A 421 -6.95 48.85 14.78
N THR A 422 -7.78 47.81 14.68
CA THR A 422 -8.68 47.62 13.55
C THR A 422 -10.04 48.23 13.88
N LEU A 423 -10.44 49.24 13.12
CA LEU A 423 -11.81 49.74 13.11
C LEU A 423 -12.61 48.94 12.08
N LYS A 424 -13.73 48.33 12.50
CA LYS A 424 -14.62 47.55 11.63
C LYS A 424 -16.03 48.15 11.65
N ALA A 425 -16.55 48.50 10.48
CA ALA A 425 -17.95 48.87 10.28
C ALA A 425 -18.72 47.66 9.75
N ILE A 426 -19.97 47.50 10.18
CA ILE A 426 -20.89 46.44 9.78
C ILE A 426 -22.19 47.13 9.37
N ALA A 427 -22.79 46.73 8.25
CA ALA A 427 -24.11 47.18 7.82
C ALA A 427 -25.00 45.98 7.53
N THR A 428 -26.25 46.02 7.98
CA THR A 428 -27.18 44.87 7.98
C THR A 428 -28.54 45.30 7.44
N ASP A 429 -29.20 44.45 6.66
CA ASP A 429 -30.53 44.66 6.04
C ASP A 429 -31.70 44.13 6.90
N ALA A 430 -32.91 43.98 6.34
CA ALA A 430 -34.08 43.44 7.05
C ALA A 430 -34.24 41.91 6.97
N GLN A 431 -33.47 41.20 6.13
CA GLN A 431 -33.34 39.74 6.14
C GLN A 431 -32.17 39.25 7.02
N ASN A 432 -31.37 40.18 7.54
CA ASN A 432 -30.12 40.00 8.30
C ASN A 432 -28.89 39.61 7.47
N LEU A 433 -28.90 39.80 6.14
CA LEU A 433 -27.64 39.77 5.40
C LEU A 433 -26.85 41.04 5.77
N SER A 434 -25.53 40.99 5.63
CA SER A 434 -24.67 42.08 6.05
C SER A 434 -23.37 42.13 5.28
N SER A 435 -22.80 43.33 5.17
CA SER A 435 -21.43 43.53 4.72
C SER A 435 -20.62 44.28 5.76
N THR A 436 -19.29 44.21 5.63
CA THR A 436 -18.38 44.86 6.56
C THR A 436 -17.25 45.57 5.83
N ALA A 437 -16.84 46.71 6.37
CA ALA A 437 -15.64 47.44 5.96
C ALA A 437 -14.68 47.50 7.14
N GLN A 438 -13.38 47.59 6.86
CA GLN A 438 -12.37 47.73 7.91
C GLN A 438 -11.23 48.65 7.50
N VAL A 439 -10.69 49.38 8.46
CA VAL A 439 -9.45 50.15 8.35
C VAL A 439 -8.57 49.86 9.56
N ARG A 440 -7.27 49.65 9.32
CA ARG A 440 -6.26 49.53 10.36
C ARG A 440 -5.63 50.90 10.60
N ILE A 441 -5.43 51.25 11.86
CA ILE A 441 -4.73 52.44 12.33
C ILE A 441 -3.71 52.03 13.40
N THR A 442 -2.63 52.78 13.55
CA THR A 442 -1.55 52.46 14.50
C THR A 442 -1.55 53.47 15.63
N VAL A 443 -1.50 53.00 16.88
CA VAL A 443 -1.45 53.86 18.06
C VAL A 443 -0.09 53.69 18.74
N GLU A 444 0.68 54.76 18.89
CA GLU A 444 2.10 54.68 19.27
C GLU A 444 2.38 55.17 20.70
N GLU A 445 3.47 54.67 21.30
CA GLU A 445 3.96 54.96 22.66
C GLU A 445 5.49 54.73 22.69
N GLU A 446 6.26 55.61 23.35
CA GLU A 446 7.74 55.59 23.33
C GLU A 446 8.34 54.41 24.12
N THR A 447 9.42 53.79 23.61
CA THR A 447 10.01 52.55 24.18
C THR A 447 11.55 52.50 24.14
N VAL A 448 12.15 51.63 24.98
CA VAL A 448 13.61 51.33 25.04
C VAL A 448 13.82 49.83 25.39
N THR A 449 14.83 49.17 24.81
CA THR A 449 15.18 47.71 24.85
C THR A 449 16.33 47.41 25.86
N PRO A 450 16.92 46.18 26.08
CA PRO A 450 16.91 44.86 25.37
C PRO A 450 16.82 43.61 26.34
N PRO A 451 17.59 42.47 26.24
CA PRO A 451 17.68 41.31 25.29
C PRO A 451 17.35 39.87 25.90
N PRO A 452 17.47 38.72 25.15
CA PRO A 452 16.96 37.37 25.54
C PRO A 452 17.96 36.16 25.60
N VAL A 453 17.53 34.96 26.12
CA VAL A 453 17.93 33.50 25.92
C VAL A 453 17.33 32.59 27.07
N THR A 454 17.30 31.24 27.20
CA THR A 454 17.71 29.97 26.46
C THR A 454 16.98 28.70 27.00
N PRO A 455 16.76 27.62 26.21
CA PRO A 455 16.62 26.18 26.64
C PRO A 455 17.59 25.22 25.87
N PRO A 456 17.55 23.85 25.91
CA PRO A 456 16.78 22.85 26.70
C PRO A 456 17.64 21.72 27.37
N GLY A 457 17.03 20.61 27.87
CA GLY A 457 17.68 19.28 27.98
C GLY A 457 17.91 18.64 29.37
N GLY A 458 16.89 17.96 29.95
CA GLY A 458 16.83 17.62 31.39
C GLY A 458 17.88 16.69 32.04
N LEU A 459 18.58 15.81 31.31
CA LEU A 459 19.67 14.98 31.89
C LEU A 459 21.05 15.64 31.81
N CYS A 460 21.19 16.68 30.99
CA CYS A 460 22.44 17.38 30.73
C CYS A 460 22.36 18.88 31.04
N ALA A 461 21.23 19.38 31.55
CA ALA A 461 21.00 20.79 31.87
C ALA A 461 22.01 21.37 32.90
N ASP A 462 22.63 20.51 33.73
CA ASP A 462 23.67 20.88 34.68
C ASP A 462 25.09 20.95 34.05
N PHE A 463 25.23 20.67 32.75
CA PHE A 463 26.51 20.65 32.03
C PHE A 463 26.63 21.75 30.98
N ASN A 464 27.87 22.23 30.77
CA ASN A 464 28.21 23.21 29.74
C ASN A 464 28.03 22.65 28.32
N VAL A 465 27.30 23.32 27.44
CA VAL A 465 27.13 22.93 26.03
C VAL A 465 28.22 23.59 25.18
N TYR A 466 28.96 22.82 24.38
CA TYR A 466 29.94 23.36 23.43
C TYR A 466 29.25 24.30 22.41
N PRO A 467 29.77 25.51 22.14
CA PRO A 467 31.13 26.00 22.43
C PRO A 467 31.33 26.72 23.78
N ASP A 468 30.34 26.80 24.67
CA ASP A 468 30.45 27.48 25.96
C ASP A 468 31.26 26.66 26.98
N TRP A 469 32.59 26.75 26.88
CA TRP A 469 33.56 26.01 27.69
C TRP A 469 33.41 26.16 29.22
N THR A 470 33.57 25.06 29.96
CA THR A 470 33.61 25.04 31.44
C THR A 470 34.66 25.98 32.07
N ARG A 471 35.71 26.32 31.31
CA ARG A 471 36.76 27.27 31.71
C ARG A 471 36.89 28.48 30.77
N GLY A 472 35.86 28.78 30.00
CA GLY A 472 35.77 29.94 29.10
C GLY A 472 36.40 29.76 27.72
N ASP A 473 37.55 29.07 27.63
CA ASP A 473 38.19 28.71 26.35
C ASP A 473 38.70 27.26 26.28
N HIS A 474 38.50 26.44 27.33
CA HIS A 474 38.98 25.06 27.41
C HIS A 474 38.19 24.23 28.43
N ALA A 475 38.42 22.91 28.45
CA ALA A 475 38.01 21.99 29.50
C ALA A 475 39.23 21.37 30.21
N THR A 476 39.04 20.90 31.44
CA THR A 476 40.09 20.26 32.26
C THR A 476 39.67 18.87 32.75
N GLY A 477 40.64 18.02 33.13
CA GLY A 477 40.37 16.62 33.50
C GLY A 477 39.30 16.47 34.60
N GLY A 478 38.17 15.87 34.25
CA GLY A 478 36.97 15.73 35.09
C GLY A 478 35.83 16.72 34.80
N ASP A 479 36.06 17.75 33.98
CA ASP A 479 34.99 18.63 33.48
C ASP A 479 34.12 17.87 32.47
N VAL A 480 32.79 18.05 32.56
CA VAL A 480 31.83 17.46 31.62
C VAL A 480 31.27 18.54 30.70
N MET A 481 31.26 18.29 29.40
CA MET A 481 30.62 19.16 28.40
C MET A 481 29.71 18.36 27.46
N VAL A 482 28.60 18.99 27.05
CA VAL A 482 27.65 18.47 26.07
C VAL A 482 28.08 18.89 24.66
N HIS A 483 27.99 17.97 23.72
CA HIS A 483 28.10 18.24 22.28
C HIS A 483 27.25 17.22 21.54
N LYS A 484 26.41 17.66 20.59
CA LYS A 484 25.48 16.80 19.82
C LYS A 484 24.68 15.81 20.70
N ASN A 485 23.96 16.33 21.69
CA ASN A 485 23.15 15.56 22.65
C ASN A 485 23.91 14.49 23.47
N ILE A 486 25.24 14.55 23.52
CA ILE A 486 26.09 13.62 24.26
C ILE A 486 26.98 14.39 25.24
N ALA A 487 27.04 13.95 26.50
CA ALA A 487 27.95 14.48 27.50
C ALA A 487 29.29 13.72 27.46
N TYR A 488 30.40 14.47 27.42
CA TYR A 488 31.76 13.94 27.46
C TYR A 488 32.51 14.52 28.66
N SER A 489 33.18 13.67 29.44
CA SER A 489 34.17 14.08 30.43
C SER A 489 35.52 14.28 29.76
N ALA A 490 36.15 15.45 29.95
CA ALA A 490 37.55 15.64 29.56
C ALA A 490 38.46 14.75 30.45
N ILE A 491 39.40 14.03 29.84
CA ILE A 491 40.37 13.16 30.53
C ILE A 491 41.56 13.98 31.04
N TYR A 492 41.93 15.03 30.31
CA TYR A 492 42.99 15.98 30.65
C TYR A 492 42.63 17.37 30.10
N TRP A 493 43.54 18.35 30.17
CA TRP A 493 43.31 19.68 29.58
C TRP A 493 43.11 19.59 28.06
N THR A 494 42.07 20.22 27.53
CA THR A 494 41.77 20.17 26.09
C THR A 494 41.01 21.40 25.58
N GLN A 495 41.25 21.71 24.29
CA GLN A 495 40.54 22.71 23.48
C GLN A 495 39.95 22.10 22.19
N SER A 496 39.97 20.77 22.04
CA SER A 496 39.28 20.08 20.94
C SER A 496 37.81 19.86 21.27
N VAL A 497 36.96 19.82 20.24
CA VAL A 497 35.50 19.68 20.39
C VAL A 497 35.15 18.43 21.21
N PRO A 498 34.16 18.45 22.13
CA PRO A 498 33.84 17.28 22.94
C PRO A 498 33.53 16.04 22.10
N GLY A 499 34.23 14.96 22.41
CA GLY A 499 34.18 13.68 21.68
C GLY A 499 35.07 13.58 20.43
N SER A 500 35.72 14.66 19.98
CA SER A 500 36.48 14.66 18.71
C SER A 500 37.84 13.95 18.74
N ASP A 501 38.40 13.69 19.93
CA ASP A 501 39.68 12.98 20.09
C ASP A 501 39.82 12.27 21.45
N ALA A 502 40.95 11.60 21.64
CA ALA A 502 41.30 10.85 22.85
C ALA A 502 41.61 11.71 24.10
N SER A 503 41.37 13.04 24.07
CA SER A 503 41.30 13.87 25.27
C SER A 503 39.92 13.82 25.96
N TRP A 504 38.92 13.24 25.30
CA TRP A 504 37.57 13.07 25.81
C TRP A 504 37.24 11.60 26.10
N SER A 505 36.51 11.37 27.19
CA SER A 505 35.83 10.11 27.50
C SER A 505 34.34 10.36 27.55
N LEU A 506 33.57 9.48 26.93
CA LEU A 506 32.12 9.51 26.94
C LEU A 506 31.57 9.42 28.38
N HIS A 507 30.61 10.28 28.75
CA HIS A 507 30.02 10.35 30.09
C HIS A 507 28.62 9.72 30.11
N LEU A 508 27.68 10.25 29.33
CA LEU A 508 26.33 9.73 29.12
C LEU A 508 25.69 10.35 27.87
N ASN A 509 24.67 9.70 27.32
CA ASN A 509 23.80 10.31 26.29
C ASN A 509 22.69 11.10 27.00
N CYS A 510 22.37 12.31 26.52
CA CYS A 510 21.48 13.25 27.21
C CYS A 510 19.98 12.89 27.09
N ASP A 511 19.64 11.86 26.31
CA ASP A 511 18.33 11.23 26.22
C ASP A 511 18.15 10.03 27.19
N GLY A 512 19.23 9.60 27.86
CA GLY A 512 19.23 8.45 28.78
C GLY A 512 19.52 7.09 28.12
N THR A 513 19.90 7.06 26.84
CA THR A 513 20.32 5.82 26.15
C THR A 513 21.72 5.35 26.59
N GLU A 514 22.09 4.10 26.26
CA GLU A 514 23.40 3.57 26.67
C GLU A 514 24.55 4.26 25.89
N PRO A 515 25.66 4.64 26.55
CA PRO A 515 26.65 5.50 25.91
C PRO A 515 27.36 4.77 24.74
N GLY A 516 27.19 5.29 23.54
CA GLY A 516 27.67 4.66 22.29
C GLY A 516 26.55 4.04 21.45
N THR A 517 25.31 3.98 21.96
CA THR A 517 24.14 3.99 21.09
C THR A 517 23.97 5.38 20.47
N ALA A 518 23.51 5.42 19.21
CA ALA A 518 23.04 6.63 18.56
C ALA A 518 21.68 7.04 19.15
N PRO A 519 21.20 8.29 18.95
CA PRO A 519 19.80 8.63 19.19
C PRO A 519 18.87 7.61 18.50
N LEU A 520 17.68 7.40 19.08
CA LEU A 520 16.84 6.20 18.88
C LEU A 520 16.45 5.86 17.43
N LEU A 521 16.67 6.79 16.49
CA LEU A 521 16.31 6.72 15.08
C LEU A 521 17.45 7.28 14.23
N SER A 522 18.34 6.39 13.77
CA SER A 522 19.03 6.61 12.50
C SER A 522 18.10 6.30 11.33
N LEU A 523 18.32 6.93 10.18
CA LEU A 523 17.42 6.84 9.03
C LEU A 523 17.49 5.49 8.30
N GLN A 524 16.46 4.67 8.55
CA GLN A 524 16.17 3.46 7.79
C GLN A 524 16.16 3.74 6.28
N ASN A 525 16.68 2.81 5.49
CA ASN A 525 16.40 2.81 4.05
C ASN A 525 14.89 2.68 3.83
N PRO A 526 14.23 3.59 3.08
CA PRO A 526 12.79 3.50 2.85
C PRO A 526 12.44 2.20 2.11
N MET A 527 11.64 1.35 2.74
CA MET A 527 11.24 0.04 2.19
C MET A 527 10.10 0.19 1.20
N ASP A 528 8.95 0.66 1.68
CA ASP A 528 7.78 1.09 0.92
C ASP A 528 7.45 2.55 1.30
N PRO A 529 7.01 3.40 0.36
CA PRO A 529 6.63 4.78 0.65
C PRO A 529 5.23 4.87 1.28
N VAL A 530 4.94 6.01 1.91
CA VAL A 530 3.59 6.31 2.42
C VAL A 530 2.60 6.38 1.25
N ARG A 531 1.48 5.66 1.36
CA ARG A 531 0.36 5.72 0.39
C ARG A 531 -0.27 7.12 0.44
N LEU A 532 -0.38 7.77 -0.72
CA LEU A 532 -0.81 9.17 -0.85
C LEU A 532 -2.29 9.32 -1.19
N GLU A 533 -3.10 8.36 -0.75
CA GLU A 533 -4.56 8.36 -0.89
C GLU A 533 -5.19 9.08 0.31
N VAL A 534 -6.04 10.07 0.02
CA VAL A 534 -6.80 10.84 1.02
C VAL A 534 -8.24 10.95 0.53
N ALA A 535 -9.21 10.53 1.35
CA ALA A 535 -10.62 10.60 0.98
C ALA A 535 -11.05 12.05 0.66
N GLY A 536 -11.78 12.21 -0.46
CA GLY A 536 -12.15 13.50 -1.05
C GLY A 536 -11.15 14.07 -2.07
N TRP A 537 -9.94 13.52 -2.16
CA TRP A 537 -8.88 14.01 -3.07
C TRP A 537 -8.70 13.12 -4.31
N PRO A 538 -8.28 13.67 -5.46
CA PRO A 538 -8.01 12.89 -6.66
C PRO A 538 -6.69 12.13 -6.56
N ASN A 539 -6.51 11.08 -7.36
CA ASN A 539 -5.28 10.29 -7.43
C ASN A 539 -4.12 10.98 -8.16
N THR A 540 -4.11 12.31 -8.21
CA THR A 540 -3.12 13.13 -8.89
C THR A 540 -2.70 14.29 -8.00
N PHE A 541 -1.40 14.59 -7.94
CA PHE A 541 -0.85 15.66 -7.10
C PHE A 541 -1.57 16.98 -7.40
N VAL A 542 -2.24 17.55 -6.40
CA VAL A 542 -3.02 18.78 -6.54
C VAL A 542 -2.13 20.00 -6.35
N VAL A 543 -2.27 20.97 -7.25
CA VAL A 543 -1.67 22.30 -7.12
C VAL A 543 -2.77 23.33 -7.29
N ALA A 544 -2.93 24.24 -6.33
CA ALA A 544 -3.96 25.27 -6.38
C ALA A 544 -3.53 26.60 -5.75
N SER A 545 -4.11 27.70 -6.25
CA SER A 545 -4.21 29.01 -5.61
C SER A 545 -5.69 29.33 -5.32
N PRO A 546 -6.03 30.41 -4.60
CA PRO A 546 -7.41 30.66 -4.14
C PRO A 546 -8.48 30.80 -5.24
N SER A 547 -8.10 31.00 -6.51
CA SER A 547 -9.01 31.05 -7.67
C SER A 547 -9.05 29.80 -8.55
N THR A 548 -8.34 28.72 -8.22
CA THR A 548 -8.24 27.50 -9.06
C THR A 548 -8.86 26.27 -8.40
N ASP A 549 -9.37 25.34 -9.22
CA ASP A 549 -10.05 24.12 -8.77
C ASP A 549 -9.21 23.23 -7.85
N ALA A 550 -9.76 22.93 -6.65
CA ALA A 550 -9.26 21.97 -5.69
C ALA A 550 -10.42 21.37 -4.87
N PRO A 551 -10.23 20.22 -4.19
CA PRO A 551 -11.13 19.78 -3.12
C PRO A 551 -11.28 20.87 -2.04
N ALA A 552 -12.48 21.00 -1.48
CA ALA A 552 -12.78 22.05 -0.51
C ALA A 552 -12.00 21.84 0.80
N THR A 553 -11.37 22.90 1.31
CA THR A 553 -10.61 22.89 2.57
C THR A 553 -11.07 23.97 3.53
N VAL A 554 -11.15 23.66 4.82
CA VAL A 554 -11.49 24.63 5.88
C VAL A 554 -10.40 24.61 6.95
N THR A 555 -9.78 25.76 7.22
CA THR A 555 -8.87 25.92 8.37
C THR A 555 -9.67 26.23 9.64
N ILE A 556 -9.46 25.45 10.68
CA ILE A 556 -9.97 25.67 12.04
C ILE A 556 -8.80 26.11 12.91
N GLU A 557 -8.85 27.36 13.37
CA GLU A 557 -7.94 27.87 14.39
C GLU A 557 -8.37 27.31 15.76
N ALA A 558 -7.68 26.27 16.21
CA ALA A 558 -7.89 25.65 17.51
C ALA A 558 -7.36 26.54 18.65
N ALA A 559 -7.57 26.09 19.89
CA ALA A 559 -7.10 26.82 21.07
C ALA A 559 -5.57 27.00 21.04
N ASN A 560 -5.10 28.22 21.27
CA ASN A 560 -3.67 28.50 21.48
C ASN A 560 -3.26 28.31 22.94
N SER A 561 -1.96 28.23 23.17
CA SER A 561 -1.30 27.97 24.46
C SER A 561 -1.76 28.90 25.59
N ASP A 562 -2.06 30.16 25.28
CA ASP A 562 -2.48 31.19 26.24
C ASP A 562 -3.87 30.93 26.85
N VAL A 563 -4.74 30.20 26.15
CA VAL A 563 -6.11 29.90 26.61
C VAL A 563 -6.27 28.52 27.26
N LEU A 564 -5.32 27.59 27.08
CA LEU A 564 -5.44 26.20 27.58
C LEU A 564 -5.56 26.11 29.11
N ALA A 565 -4.91 27.02 29.84
CA ALA A 565 -4.95 27.08 31.30
C ALA A 565 -6.31 27.56 31.88
N ASN A 566 -7.23 28.04 31.04
CA ASN A 566 -8.52 28.58 31.45
C ASN A 566 -9.69 27.75 30.92
N VAL A 567 -10.30 26.94 31.79
CA VAL A 567 -11.41 26.05 31.45
C VAL A 567 -12.59 26.75 30.76
N ASP A 568 -12.87 28.03 31.06
CA ASP A 568 -13.96 28.79 30.41
C ASP A 568 -13.58 29.24 28.99
N GLN A 569 -12.29 29.52 28.72
CA GLN A 569 -11.82 29.83 27.38
C GLN A 569 -11.70 28.55 26.55
N LEU A 570 -11.15 27.48 27.13
CA LEU A 570 -11.08 26.16 26.51
C LEU A 570 -12.47 25.58 26.19
N THR A 571 -13.46 25.76 27.07
CA THR A 571 -14.87 25.39 26.79
C THR A 571 -15.37 26.11 25.54
N ARG A 572 -15.12 27.42 25.40
CA ARG A 572 -15.53 28.19 24.22
C ARG A 572 -14.78 27.77 22.94
N ALA A 573 -13.52 27.37 23.05
CA ALA A 573 -12.78 26.81 21.93
C ALA A 573 -13.38 25.46 21.48
N PHE A 574 -13.71 24.56 22.42
CA PHE A 574 -14.39 23.30 22.09
C PHE A 574 -15.79 23.51 21.48
N VAL A 575 -16.56 24.50 21.95
CA VAL A 575 -17.81 24.90 21.28
C VAL A 575 -17.55 25.34 19.84
N SER A 576 -16.53 26.17 19.59
CA SER A 576 -16.20 26.66 18.24
C SER A 576 -15.83 25.54 17.27
N ILE A 577 -15.00 24.57 17.66
CA ILE A 577 -14.67 23.43 16.78
C ILE A 577 -15.83 22.45 16.61
N ILE A 578 -16.70 22.28 17.63
CA ILE A 578 -17.94 21.50 17.48
C ILE A 578 -18.84 22.14 16.43
N GLU A 579 -19.13 23.45 16.56
CA GLU A 579 -19.95 24.21 15.60
C GLU A 579 -19.34 24.22 14.19
N GLN A 580 -18.01 24.27 14.06
CA GLN A 580 -17.33 24.22 12.76
C GLN A 580 -17.27 22.80 12.16
N ALA A 581 -17.15 21.75 12.96
CA ALA A 581 -17.18 20.36 12.49
C ALA A 581 -18.59 20.00 11.96
N GLU A 582 -19.65 20.35 12.69
CA GLU A 582 -21.04 20.16 12.24
C GLU A 582 -21.37 20.92 10.93
N LEU A 583 -20.55 21.92 10.55
CA LEU A 583 -20.67 22.70 9.30
C LEU A 583 -19.65 22.31 8.21
N ALA A 584 -18.67 21.44 8.47
CA ALA A 584 -17.59 21.13 7.52
C ALA A 584 -18.06 20.31 6.30
N GLY A 585 -19.09 19.46 6.48
CA GLY A 585 -19.61 18.58 5.44
C GLY A 585 -18.56 17.57 4.98
N THR A 586 -18.17 17.64 3.70
CA THR A 586 -17.11 16.80 3.10
C THR A 586 -15.82 17.61 2.84
N SER A 587 -15.66 18.77 3.47
CA SER A 587 -14.47 19.63 3.29
C SER A 587 -13.33 19.12 4.16
N SER A 588 -12.11 19.03 3.62
CA SER A 588 -10.96 18.62 4.43
C SER A 588 -10.58 19.69 5.46
N ILE A 589 -10.43 19.28 6.71
CA ILE A 589 -10.18 20.20 7.85
C ILE A 589 -8.68 20.32 8.12
N ILE A 590 -8.18 21.55 8.16
CA ILE A 590 -6.82 21.88 8.60
C ILE A 590 -6.90 22.46 10.02
N ILE A 591 -6.35 21.77 11.01
CA ILE A 591 -6.30 22.24 12.40
C ILE A 591 -5.02 23.05 12.60
N SER A 592 -5.16 24.32 12.96
CA SER A 592 -4.07 25.27 13.21
C SER A 592 -4.02 25.69 14.68
N SER A 593 -2.83 25.76 15.28
CA SER A 593 -2.60 26.18 16.67
C SER A 593 -1.10 26.36 16.95
N ASP A 594 -0.74 27.32 17.82
CA ASP A 594 0.64 27.45 18.32
C ASP A 594 1.09 26.30 19.24
N VAL A 595 0.14 25.49 19.72
CA VAL A 595 0.36 24.49 20.77
C VAL A 595 1.31 23.37 20.31
N LEU A 596 1.25 22.94 19.05
CA LEU A 596 2.16 21.90 18.55
C LEU A 596 3.58 22.44 18.33
N ASP A 597 3.73 23.62 17.74
CA ASP A 597 5.03 24.26 17.53
C ASP A 597 5.73 24.54 18.88
N LEU A 598 4.98 24.95 19.91
CA LEU A 598 5.49 25.12 21.28
C LEU A 598 5.79 23.77 21.97
N ALA A 599 4.87 22.81 21.91
CA ALA A 599 5.03 21.50 22.52
C ALA A 599 6.15 20.66 21.88
N THR A 600 6.62 21.01 20.68
CA THR A 600 7.76 20.34 20.01
C THR A 600 9.03 20.39 20.86
N GLN A 601 9.20 21.38 21.76
CA GLN A 601 10.39 21.50 22.61
C GLN A 601 10.39 20.59 23.86
N ASP A 602 9.21 20.21 24.37
CA ASP A 602 9.09 19.53 25.68
C ASP A 602 7.91 18.54 25.82
N LYS A 603 7.26 18.20 24.70
CA LYS A 603 6.05 17.38 24.61
C LYS A 603 4.81 17.97 25.32
N GLY A 604 4.78 19.29 25.50
CA GLY A 604 3.69 20.03 26.16
C GLY A 604 3.85 20.12 27.68
N ALA A 605 5.00 19.77 28.24
CA ALA A 605 5.24 19.74 29.68
C ALA A 605 5.11 21.12 30.35
N SER A 606 5.55 22.19 29.68
CA SER A 606 5.46 23.58 30.13
C SER A 606 4.03 24.14 30.11
N ILE A 607 3.16 23.62 29.25
CA ILE A 607 1.73 23.95 29.19
C ILE A 607 1.00 23.36 30.42
N GLY A 608 1.42 22.17 30.86
CA GLY A 608 0.97 21.56 32.10
C GLY A 608 -0.45 20.96 32.01
N THR A 609 -1.23 21.10 33.09
CA THR A 609 -2.58 20.50 33.20
C THR A 609 -3.60 21.30 32.39
N VAL A 610 -4.28 20.63 31.45
CA VAL A 610 -5.32 21.21 30.60
C VAL A 610 -6.65 20.57 30.99
N ALA A 611 -7.67 21.35 31.33
CA ALA A 611 -8.94 20.82 31.88
C ALA A 611 -9.89 20.24 30.80
N VAL A 612 -9.37 19.36 29.96
CA VAL A 612 -9.98 18.82 28.74
C VAL A 612 -11.36 18.23 29.00
N LYS A 613 -11.48 17.29 29.95
CA LYS A 613 -12.73 16.52 30.14
C LYS A 613 -13.87 17.42 30.60
N GLN A 614 -13.57 18.34 31.51
CA GLN A 614 -14.54 19.31 32.00
C GLN A 614 -14.94 20.29 30.90
N ALA A 615 -13.98 20.82 30.14
CA ALA A 615 -14.25 21.79 29.08
C ALA A 615 -15.04 21.19 27.91
N LEU A 616 -14.74 19.95 27.50
CA LEU A 616 -15.46 19.27 26.44
C LEU A 616 -16.87 18.85 26.87
N THR A 617 -17.04 18.35 28.11
CA THR A 617 -18.37 18.06 28.66
C THR A 617 -19.22 19.33 28.74
N ASN A 618 -18.64 20.45 29.20
CA ASN A 618 -19.32 21.75 29.20
C ASN A 618 -19.70 22.20 27.79
N ALA A 619 -18.86 21.94 26.78
CA ALA A 619 -19.12 22.33 25.39
C ALA A 619 -20.31 21.54 24.81
N MET A 620 -20.38 20.23 25.05
CA MET A 620 -21.56 19.42 24.70
C MET A 620 -22.84 19.89 25.40
N ASP A 621 -22.78 20.25 26.69
CA ASP A 621 -23.93 20.80 27.42
C ASP A 621 -24.41 22.15 26.84
N ILE A 622 -23.53 22.87 26.13
CA ILE A 622 -23.85 24.14 25.46
C ILE A 622 -24.42 23.92 24.05
N THR A 623 -23.83 23.05 23.23
CA THR A 623 -24.24 22.82 21.83
C THR A 623 -25.37 21.80 21.70
N GLY A 624 -25.47 20.84 22.62
CA GLY A 624 -26.34 19.67 22.55
C GLY A 624 -25.75 18.48 21.76
N SER A 625 -24.50 18.58 21.29
CA SER A 625 -23.85 17.57 20.44
C SER A 625 -23.65 16.23 21.16
N GLN A 626 -23.73 15.12 20.40
CA GLN A 626 -23.82 13.76 20.94
C GLN A 626 -22.50 12.97 20.81
N ILE A 627 -21.44 13.45 21.48
CA ILE A 627 -20.16 12.72 21.59
C ILE A 627 -20.25 11.70 22.73
N ASP A 628 -19.61 10.52 22.58
CA ASP A 628 -19.65 9.48 23.62
C ASP A 628 -18.89 9.91 24.89
N ILE A 629 -19.60 9.90 26.02
CA ILE A 629 -19.05 10.23 27.32
C ILE A 629 -18.02 9.20 27.81
N GLU A 630 -18.07 7.95 27.36
CA GLU A 630 -17.03 6.96 27.68
C GLU A 630 -15.72 7.28 26.93
N ALA A 631 -15.79 7.74 25.67
CA ALA A 631 -14.64 8.21 24.92
C ALA A 631 -14.01 9.47 25.55
N ILE A 632 -14.82 10.43 26.01
CA ILE A 632 -14.33 11.63 26.71
C ILE A 632 -13.67 11.27 28.05
N ASN A 633 -14.23 10.31 28.79
CA ASN A 633 -13.62 9.83 30.03
C ASN A 633 -12.26 9.14 29.79
N ALA A 634 -12.04 8.54 28.61
CA ALA A 634 -10.79 7.88 28.23
C ALA A 634 -9.63 8.84 27.86
N LEU A 635 -9.92 10.12 27.58
CA LEU A 635 -8.91 11.15 27.34
C LEU A 635 -8.02 11.40 28.58
N THR A 636 -7.02 12.27 28.47
CA THR A 636 -6.25 12.83 29.59
C THR A 636 -6.56 14.32 29.81
N ASP A 637 -6.15 14.90 30.95
CA ASP A 637 -6.33 16.32 31.27
C ASP A 637 -4.98 17.07 31.11
N ASP A 638 -4.46 17.02 29.88
CA ASP A 638 -3.17 17.54 29.42
C ASP A 638 -3.21 17.84 27.90
N VAL A 639 -2.08 18.24 27.32
CA VAL A 639 -1.95 18.56 25.87
C VAL A 639 -2.28 17.37 24.97
N LYS A 640 -2.03 16.13 25.42
CA LYS A 640 -2.37 14.91 24.68
C LYS A 640 -3.88 14.74 24.61
N GLY A 641 -4.56 14.82 25.74
CA GLY A 641 -6.02 14.75 25.79
C GLY A 641 -6.68 15.89 25.02
N TRP A 642 -6.06 17.09 25.04
CA TRP A 642 -6.52 18.24 24.29
C TRP A 642 -6.50 18.00 22.78
N ALA A 643 -5.38 17.50 22.24
CA ALA A 643 -5.28 17.22 20.81
C ALA A 643 -6.16 16.01 20.41
N GLN A 644 -6.18 14.96 21.23
CA GLN A 644 -7.09 13.81 21.04
C GLN A 644 -8.58 14.18 21.11
N ALA A 645 -8.95 15.23 21.85
CA ALA A 645 -10.30 15.76 21.87
C ALA A 645 -10.70 16.38 20.52
N HIS A 646 -9.79 17.09 19.83
CA HIS A 646 -10.10 17.67 18.51
C HIS A 646 -10.31 16.57 17.47
N ASN A 647 -9.44 15.55 17.47
CA ASN A 647 -9.63 14.33 16.69
C ASN A 647 -11.00 13.66 16.95
N LEU A 648 -11.36 13.45 18.23
CA LEU A 648 -12.64 12.84 18.64
C LEU A 648 -13.86 13.68 18.18
N ILE A 649 -13.78 15.02 18.28
CA ILE A 649 -14.86 15.91 17.84
C ILE A 649 -15.08 15.77 16.33
N ILE A 650 -14.01 15.84 15.53
CA ILE A 650 -14.10 15.76 14.07
C ILE A 650 -14.61 14.37 13.63
N THR A 651 -14.03 13.28 14.12
CA THR A 651 -14.45 11.93 13.70
C THR A 651 -15.88 11.58 14.12
N THR A 652 -16.42 12.22 15.16
CA THR A 652 -17.79 12.01 15.62
C THR A 652 -18.82 12.87 14.87
N LEU A 653 -18.48 14.14 14.58
CA LEU A 653 -19.43 15.13 14.05
C LEU A 653 -19.30 15.39 12.53
N ALA A 654 -18.13 15.10 11.96
CA ALA A 654 -17.81 15.25 10.54
C ALA A 654 -17.14 13.98 9.96
N PRO A 655 -17.78 12.79 10.05
CA PRO A 655 -17.15 11.52 9.62
C PRO A 655 -16.88 11.40 8.12
N GLU A 656 -17.45 12.30 7.29
CA GLU A 656 -17.20 12.39 5.85
C GLU A 656 -16.10 13.41 5.50
N ALA A 657 -15.51 14.09 6.49
CA ALA A 657 -14.42 15.05 6.33
C ALA A 657 -13.08 14.43 6.74
N THR A 658 -12.10 14.44 5.83
CA THR A 658 -10.71 14.12 6.18
C THR A 658 -10.04 15.28 6.89
N PHE A 659 -9.10 15.02 7.80
CA PHE A 659 -8.50 16.11 8.59
C PHE A 659 -7.02 15.93 8.92
N GLY A 660 -6.34 17.04 9.22
CA GLY A 660 -4.91 17.08 9.51
C GLY A 660 -4.48 18.25 10.37
N TRP A 661 -3.40 18.06 11.14
CA TRP A 661 -2.80 19.09 11.98
C TRP A 661 -1.66 19.82 11.28
N SER A 662 -1.57 21.14 11.46
CA SER A 662 -0.47 21.96 10.93
C SER A 662 0.78 21.96 11.82
N LEU A 663 1.94 21.86 11.19
CA LEU A 663 3.26 22.18 11.75
C LEU A 663 3.93 23.29 10.93
N SER A 664 4.75 24.11 11.57
CA SER A 664 5.55 25.13 10.89
C SER A 664 6.87 24.57 10.36
N ILE A 665 7.20 24.83 9.09
CA ILE A 665 8.58 24.68 8.58
C ILE A 665 9.41 25.80 9.20
N GLY A 666 10.06 25.48 10.32
CA GLY A 666 10.85 26.39 11.14
C GLY A 666 12.22 26.76 10.58
N ASP A 667 12.98 27.53 11.37
CA ASP A 667 14.20 28.19 10.91
C ASP A 667 15.37 27.24 10.57
N PHE A 668 15.36 25.99 11.06
CA PHE A 668 16.33 24.95 10.66
C PHE A 668 16.44 24.82 9.12
N ALA A 669 15.35 25.09 8.39
CA ALA A 669 15.35 25.01 6.93
C ALA A 669 16.36 25.97 6.29
N TYR A 670 16.78 27.05 6.97
CA TYR A 670 17.81 27.97 6.50
C TYR A 670 19.25 27.47 6.70
N ASP A 671 19.48 26.51 7.60
CA ASP A 671 20.79 26.07 8.01
C ASP A 671 21.45 25.08 7.02
N THR A 672 22.75 24.83 7.24
CA THR A 672 23.55 23.93 6.40
C THR A 672 23.59 22.53 6.99
N HIS A 673 22.86 21.60 6.37
CA HIS A 673 22.84 20.19 6.75
C HIS A 673 23.78 19.36 5.86
N SER A 674 24.49 18.40 6.46
CA SER A 674 25.40 17.50 5.75
C SER A 674 24.66 16.53 4.81
N GLY A 675 23.55 15.98 5.31
CA GLY A 675 22.62 15.09 4.62
C GLY A 675 21.39 14.83 5.49
N ARG A 676 20.66 13.74 5.23
CA ARG A 676 19.32 13.54 5.79
C ARG A 676 19.31 13.45 7.32
N GLN A 677 20.29 12.76 7.91
CA GLN A 677 20.37 12.59 9.37
C GLN A 677 20.56 13.95 10.08
N SER A 678 21.23 14.92 9.47
CA SER A 678 21.41 16.25 10.06
C SER A 678 20.11 17.06 10.07
N VAL A 679 19.18 16.84 9.13
CA VAL A 679 17.82 17.40 9.18
C VAL A 679 16.98 16.66 10.23
N TRP A 680 17.18 15.35 10.36
CA TRP A 680 16.49 14.53 11.36
C TRP A 680 16.82 14.97 12.80
N ASP A 681 18.11 15.08 13.11
CA ASP A 681 18.62 15.39 14.44
C ASP A 681 18.28 16.82 14.90
N GLU A 682 18.16 17.78 13.97
CA GLU A 682 17.89 19.19 14.28
C GLU A 682 16.37 19.52 14.32
N ALA A 683 15.54 18.81 13.55
CA ALA A 683 14.12 19.17 13.40
C ALA A 683 13.15 17.99 13.40
N SER A 684 13.35 17.00 12.52
CA SER A 684 12.32 15.98 12.26
C SER A 684 12.03 15.12 13.49
N VAL A 685 13.05 14.77 14.27
CA VAL A 685 12.92 13.94 15.47
C VAL A 685 11.94 14.53 16.48
N PHE A 686 11.97 15.84 16.70
CA PHE A 686 11.14 16.52 17.70
C PHE A 686 9.66 16.56 17.28
N SER A 687 9.40 16.87 16.01
CA SER A 687 8.04 16.84 15.45
C SER A 687 7.47 15.42 15.39
N ALA A 688 8.28 14.45 14.95
CA ALA A 688 7.92 13.03 14.87
C ALA A 688 7.55 12.44 16.25
N ASP A 689 8.41 12.65 17.24
CA ASP A 689 8.24 12.18 18.62
C ASP A 689 7.05 12.88 19.32
N LEU A 690 6.82 14.18 19.07
CA LEU A 690 5.62 14.88 19.52
C LEU A 690 4.34 14.20 18.97
N LEU A 691 4.23 14.05 17.65
CA LEU A 691 3.03 13.51 17.01
C LEU A 691 2.73 12.06 17.45
N ALA A 692 3.77 11.24 17.65
CA ALA A 692 3.62 9.89 18.21
C ALA A 692 3.27 9.91 19.70
N THR A 693 3.86 10.81 20.50
CA THR A 693 3.53 10.96 21.93
C THR A 693 2.07 11.36 22.13
N LEU A 694 1.53 12.24 21.28
CA LEU A 694 0.12 12.64 21.28
C LEU A 694 -0.82 11.58 20.67
N GLU A 695 -0.28 10.57 19.96
CA GLU A 695 -0.99 9.48 19.25
C GLU A 695 -1.97 9.94 18.14
N LEU A 696 -1.78 11.13 17.56
CA LEU A 696 -2.74 11.75 16.61
C LEU A 696 -2.88 11.02 15.27
N TYR A 697 -1.86 10.27 14.87
CA TYR A 697 -1.76 9.55 13.59
C TYR A 697 -1.57 8.04 13.77
N LYS A 698 -1.90 7.51 14.96
CA LYS A 698 -1.71 6.11 15.29
C LYS A 698 -2.58 5.21 14.41
N VAL A 699 -1.95 4.32 13.64
CA VAL A 699 -2.61 3.49 12.59
C VAL A 699 -3.86 2.76 13.10
N ASP A 700 -3.80 2.13 14.27
CA ASP A 700 -4.92 1.37 14.86
C ASP A 700 -5.96 2.23 15.61
N ALA A 701 -5.82 3.56 15.63
CA ALA A 701 -6.72 4.44 16.36
C ALA A 701 -7.91 4.85 15.48
N VAL A 702 -9.13 4.54 15.94
CA VAL A 702 -10.41 4.88 15.26
C VAL A 702 -10.53 6.38 14.97
N ASN A 703 -9.93 7.22 15.83
CA ASN A 703 -9.94 8.68 15.70
C ASN A 703 -8.57 9.24 15.29
N LYS A 704 -7.80 8.54 14.45
CA LYS A 704 -6.58 9.13 13.87
C LYS A 704 -6.94 10.27 12.89
N ALA A 705 -6.00 11.18 12.67
CA ALA A 705 -6.04 12.12 11.55
C ALA A 705 -5.55 11.45 10.25
N ASP A 706 -5.79 12.09 9.11
CA ASP A 706 -5.62 11.51 7.76
C ASP A 706 -4.43 12.06 6.99
N PHE A 707 -4.02 13.29 7.27
CA PHE A 707 -2.84 13.91 6.68
C PHE A 707 -2.12 14.84 7.66
N VAL A 708 -0.80 15.04 7.47
CA VAL A 708 -0.03 16.07 8.18
C VAL A 708 0.02 17.32 7.31
N VAL A 709 -0.23 18.49 7.88
CA VAL A 709 -0.13 19.77 7.17
C VAL A 709 1.18 20.46 7.53
N PHE A 710 1.87 21.01 6.54
CA PHE A 710 3.07 21.83 6.74
C PHE A 710 2.88 23.20 6.09
N THR A 711 3.30 24.25 6.80
CA THR A 711 3.20 25.63 6.33
C THR A 711 4.57 26.32 6.35
N LYS A 712 4.75 27.38 5.55
CA LYS A 712 5.97 28.21 5.58
C LYS A 712 5.59 29.66 5.84
N SER A 713 6.13 30.26 6.90
CA SER A 713 5.80 31.64 7.29
C SER A 713 6.28 32.68 6.27
N SER A 714 5.40 33.57 5.81
CA SER A 714 5.78 34.70 4.94
C SER A 714 6.60 35.80 5.63
N ALA A 715 6.84 35.68 6.94
CA ALA A 715 7.64 36.61 7.73
C ALA A 715 9.16 36.34 7.65
N THR A 716 9.56 35.14 7.24
CA THR A 716 10.97 34.77 7.00
C THR A 716 11.26 34.75 5.49
N ASP A 717 12.54 34.81 5.09
CA ASP A 717 12.93 34.99 3.68
C ASP A 717 12.55 33.80 2.76
N ALA A 718 12.60 33.99 1.44
CA ALA A 718 12.43 32.89 0.49
C ALA A 718 13.54 31.84 0.66
N LEU A 719 13.18 30.55 0.76
CA LEU A 719 14.17 29.47 0.84
C LEU A 719 14.86 29.30 -0.52
N THR A 720 16.19 29.13 -0.50
CA THR A 720 16.96 28.69 -1.68
C THR A 720 16.64 27.23 -2.03
N SER A 721 17.08 26.76 -3.20
CA SER A 721 16.85 25.37 -3.64
C SER A 721 17.46 24.28 -2.74
N GLU A 722 18.50 24.61 -1.97
CA GLU A 722 19.10 23.72 -0.96
C GLU A 722 18.30 23.75 0.35
N GLN A 723 17.92 24.93 0.80
CA GLN A 723 17.04 25.11 1.96
C GLN A 723 15.66 24.46 1.75
N TRP A 724 15.14 24.48 0.52
CA TRP A 724 13.95 23.71 0.15
C TRP A 724 14.16 22.20 0.14
N HIS A 725 15.37 21.71 -0.13
CA HIS A 725 15.68 20.28 0.01
C HIS A 725 15.66 19.89 1.50
N ASN A 726 16.24 20.69 2.39
CA ASN A 726 16.16 20.49 3.84
C ASN A 726 14.70 20.47 4.33
N ALA A 727 13.89 21.45 3.89
CA ALA A 727 12.47 21.53 4.25
C ALA A 727 11.64 20.34 3.73
N LEU A 728 11.85 19.91 2.48
CA LEU A 728 11.15 18.75 1.92
C LEU A 728 11.63 17.41 2.50
N GLU A 729 12.89 17.32 2.95
CA GLU A 729 13.40 16.17 3.67
C GLU A 729 12.79 16.08 5.08
N TYR A 730 12.65 17.19 5.80
CA TYR A 730 11.89 17.26 7.07
C TYR A 730 10.42 16.81 6.89
N VAL A 731 9.72 17.35 5.89
CA VAL A 731 8.34 16.95 5.55
C VAL A 731 8.26 15.45 5.29
N LYS A 732 9.22 14.89 4.52
CA LYS A 732 9.28 13.44 4.26
C LYS A 732 9.52 12.64 5.54
N GLN A 733 10.50 13.02 6.34
CA GLN A 733 10.92 12.29 7.53
C GLN A 733 9.82 12.21 8.59
N VAL A 734 9.12 13.32 8.84
CA VAL A 734 7.99 13.34 9.78
C VAL A 734 6.83 12.47 9.26
N SER A 735 6.48 12.59 7.97
CA SER A 735 5.38 11.83 7.35
C SER A 735 5.66 10.33 7.20
N ASP A 736 6.89 9.92 6.87
CA ASP A 736 7.34 8.52 6.88
C ASP A 736 7.23 7.93 8.30
N TYR A 737 7.64 8.68 9.33
CA TYR A 737 7.60 8.22 10.73
C TYR A 737 6.17 8.02 11.24
N VAL A 738 5.25 8.95 10.97
CA VAL A 738 3.83 8.81 11.33
C VAL A 738 3.00 8.04 10.29
N LYS A 739 3.64 7.50 9.24
CA LYS A 739 3.03 6.74 8.13
C LYS A 739 1.78 7.40 7.52
N THR A 740 1.81 8.72 7.38
CA THR A 740 0.64 9.54 7.05
C THR A 740 1.01 10.57 5.96
N PRO A 741 0.21 10.72 4.88
CA PRO A 741 0.54 11.63 3.77
C PRO A 741 0.55 13.11 4.18
N ALA A 742 1.25 13.94 3.40
CA ALA A 742 1.51 15.34 3.73
C ALA A 742 0.80 16.34 2.80
N MET A 743 0.44 17.51 3.33
CA MET A 743 -0.05 18.66 2.57
C MET A 743 0.84 19.87 2.80
N LEU A 744 1.22 20.57 1.73
CA LEU A 744 1.85 21.89 1.82
C LEU A 744 0.76 22.96 1.69
N ALA A 745 0.40 23.63 2.77
CA ALA A 745 -0.74 24.53 2.82
C ALA A 745 -0.35 26.00 3.08
N ASN A 746 -1.15 26.92 2.55
CA ASN A 746 -1.00 28.37 2.74
C ASN A 746 0.41 28.89 2.36
N MET A 747 0.97 28.34 1.28
CA MET A 747 2.37 28.55 0.90
C MET A 747 2.57 29.94 0.28
N PRO A 748 3.49 30.79 0.78
CA PRO A 748 3.64 32.18 0.32
C PRO A 748 4.00 32.26 -1.16
N THR A 749 3.08 32.75 -1.97
CA THR A 749 3.12 32.71 -3.45
C THR A 749 4.36 33.39 -4.00
N ASN A 750 4.70 34.55 -3.44
CA ASN A 750 5.86 35.36 -3.80
C ASN A 750 7.22 34.75 -3.42
N GLN A 751 7.25 33.72 -2.57
CA GLN A 751 8.49 33.03 -2.15
C GLN A 751 8.60 31.60 -2.68
N THR A 752 7.48 30.94 -2.95
CA THR A 752 7.42 29.48 -3.14
C THR A 752 7.03 29.06 -4.55
N ALA A 753 6.24 29.85 -5.28
CA ALA A 753 5.77 29.51 -6.62
C ALA A 753 6.92 29.32 -7.62
N GLY A 754 7.99 30.12 -7.53
CA GLY A 754 9.17 29.99 -8.41
C GLY A 754 9.96 28.69 -8.20
N TYR A 755 9.94 28.11 -6.99
CA TYR A 755 10.57 26.82 -6.73
C TYR A 755 9.68 25.66 -7.21
N PHE A 756 8.43 25.61 -6.73
CA PHE A 756 7.55 24.47 -7.04
C PHE A 756 7.11 24.46 -8.52
N MET A 757 6.74 25.61 -9.09
CA MET A 757 6.23 25.73 -10.45
C MET A 757 7.29 26.16 -11.48
N GLY A 758 8.56 26.28 -11.05
CA GLY A 758 9.66 26.77 -11.88
C GLY A 758 9.61 28.27 -12.17
N ASP A 759 10.68 28.77 -12.78
CA ASP A 759 10.78 30.13 -13.33
C ASP A 759 11.21 30.08 -14.81
N THR A 760 11.58 31.20 -15.43
CA THR A 760 12.03 31.24 -16.84
C THR A 760 13.33 30.49 -17.15
N ALA A 761 14.03 29.96 -16.14
CA ALA A 761 15.27 29.18 -16.25
C ALA A 761 15.31 27.93 -15.35
N GLY A 762 14.54 27.88 -14.25
CA GLY A 762 14.48 26.77 -13.30
C GLY A 762 13.33 25.79 -13.56
N LYS A 763 13.61 24.48 -13.49
CA LYS A 763 12.61 23.40 -13.66
C LYS A 763 11.64 23.32 -12.46
N PRO A 764 10.35 23.01 -12.67
CA PRO A 764 9.40 22.74 -11.58
C PRO A 764 9.86 21.64 -10.63
N GLN A 765 9.57 21.79 -9.33
CA GLN A 765 9.96 20.84 -8.27
C GLN A 765 8.77 20.06 -7.68
N LEU A 766 7.57 20.15 -8.27
CA LEU A 766 6.36 19.40 -7.86
C LEU A 766 6.61 17.90 -7.62
N ARG A 767 7.44 17.27 -8.47
CA ARG A 767 7.76 15.84 -8.35
C ARG A 767 8.57 15.51 -7.09
N LYS A 768 9.44 16.42 -6.62
CA LYS A 768 10.11 16.27 -5.32
C LYS A 768 9.15 16.42 -4.15
N ALA A 769 8.19 17.34 -4.22
CA ALA A 769 7.15 17.43 -3.20
C ALA A 769 6.37 16.11 -3.10
N ALA A 770 5.96 15.54 -4.24
CA ALA A 770 5.28 14.25 -4.29
C ALA A 770 6.14 13.09 -3.71
N PHE A 771 7.46 13.08 -3.97
CA PHE A 771 8.38 12.13 -3.33
C PHE A 771 8.48 12.32 -1.80
N SER A 772 8.42 13.57 -1.32
CA SER A 772 8.32 13.91 0.10
C SER A 772 6.92 13.68 0.70
N ASN A 773 6.24 12.63 0.22
CA ASN A 773 4.91 12.20 0.62
C ASN A 773 3.81 13.28 0.50
N VAL A 774 4.02 14.37 -0.26
CA VAL A 774 3.00 15.41 -0.42
C VAL A 774 1.96 14.99 -1.45
N PHE A 775 0.67 15.06 -1.12
CA PHE A 775 -0.43 14.85 -2.09
C PHE A 775 -0.98 16.16 -2.67
N ALA A 776 -0.86 17.27 -1.93
CA ALA A 776 -1.39 18.57 -2.33
C ALA A 776 -0.50 19.76 -1.91
N LEU A 777 -0.46 20.78 -2.78
CA LEU A 777 0.21 22.06 -2.59
C LEU A 777 -0.79 23.21 -2.83
N THR A 778 -1.07 24.01 -1.79
CA THR A 778 -1.92 25.20 -1.90
C THR A 778 -1.16 26.49 -1.58
N PHE A 779 -1.31 27.48 -2.46
CA PHE A 779 -0.69 28.80 -2.35
C PHE A 779 -1.63 29.81 -1.67
N ASP A 780 -1.05 30.79 -0.98
CA ASP A 780 -1.79 31.81 -0.21
C ASP A 780 -2.53 32.87 -1.05
N GLN A 781 -2.10 33.07 -2.30
CA GLN A 781 -2.52 34.19 -3.16
C GLN A 781 -2.56 33.78 -4.63
N ASP A 782 -3.38 34.48 -5.41
CA ASP A 782 -3.39 34.34 -6.87
C ASP A 782 -2.37 35.25 -7.54
N SER A 783 -1.80 34.80 -8.66
CA SER A 783 -1.11 35.68 -9.62
C SER A 783 -1.25 35.12 -11.03
N GLN A 784 -1.31 35.99 -12.04
CA GLN A 784 -1.51 35.57 -13.43
C GLN A 784 -0.43 34.57 -13.91
N GLU A 785 0.81 34.71 -13.40
CA GLU A 785 1.89 33.77 -13.72
C GLU A 785 1.70 32.42 -13.00
N LEU A 786 1.23 32.40 -11.75
CA LEU A 786 0.93 31.17 -11.04
C LEU A 786 -0.26 30.44 -11.67
N THR A 787 -1.38 31.13 -11.93
CA THR A 787 -2.57 30.53 -12.56
C THR A 787 -2.20 29.90 -13.91
N ALA A 788 -1.44 30.61 -14.77
CA ALA A 788 -0.97 30.08 -16.05
C ALA A 788 0.09 28.96 -15.94
N LYS A 789 0.69 28.74 -14.77
CA LYS A 789 1.53 27.56 -14.47
C LYS A 789 0.70 26.39 -13.94
N ILE A 790 -0.32 26.66 -13.12
CA ILE A 790 -1.28 25.65 -12.65
C ILE A 790 -2.08 25.10 -13.82
N GLU A 791 -2.65 25.95 -14.69
CA GLU A 791 -3.38 25.56 -15.90
C GLU A 791 -2.57 24.59 -16.77
N ARG A 792 -1.32 24.95 -17.11
CA ARG A 792 -0.41 24.09 -17.90
C ARG A 792 0.01 22.81 -17.18
N TYR A 793 -0.07 22.77 -15.85
CA TYR A 793 0.15 21.54 -15.09
C TYR A 793 -1.08 20.61 -15.13
N GLN A 794 -2.30 21.15 -15.26
CA GLN A 794 -3.52 20.32 -15.40
C GLN A 794 -3.48 19.42 -16.65
N ASP A 795 -2.79 19.85 -17.72
CA ASP A 795 -2.62 19.08 -18.97
C ASP A 795 -1.83 17.76 -18.79
N ALA A 796 -0.93 17.68 -17.80
CA ALA A 796 -0.02 16.55 -17.61
C ALA A 796 0.34 16.36 -16.12
N LYS A 797 -0.67 16.03 -15.32
CA LYS A 797 -0.57 15.82 -13.87
C LYS A 797 0.36 14.67 -13.47
N VAL A 798 0.73 14.62 -12.20
CA VAL A 798 1.47 13.50 -11.58
C VAL A 798 0.48 12.56 -10.88
N PRO A 799 0.31 11.29 -11.34
CA PRO A 799 -0.39 10.27 -10.58
C PRO A 799 0.30 10.00 -9.23
N LEU A 800 -0.50 9.76 -8.18
CA LEU A 800 -0.05 9.53 -6.81
C LEU A 800 -0.13 8.07 -6.37
N TYR A 801 -1.15 7.35 -6.85
CA TYR A 801 -1.47 5.96 -6.56
C TYR A 801 -2.31 5.37 -7.71
N TYR A 802 -2.23 4.05 -7.88
CA TYR A 802 -2.98 3.31 -8.91
C TYR A 802 -4.47 3.21 -8.57
N VAL A 803 -5.34 3.53 -9.53
CA VAL A 803 -6.82 3.47 -9.42
C VAL A 803 -7.41 2.64 -10.57
N GLY A 804 -6.66 1.64 -11.04
CA GLY A 804 -7.20 0.62 -11.93
C GLY A 804 -7.91 -0.47 -11.14
N GLU A 805 -8.62 -1.35 -11.86
CA GLU A 805 -8.89 -2.67 -11.32
C GLU A 805 -7.54 -3.36 -11.04
N GLU A 806 -7.38 -3.97 -9.86
CA GLU A 806 -6.15 -4.66 -9.44
C GLU A 806 -5.65 -5.58 -10.57
N LEU A 807 -4.42 -5.32 -11.07
CA LEU A 807 -3.63 -6.11 -12.03
C LEU A 807 -4.38 -7.32 -12.57
N GLU A 808 -5.17 -7.12 -13.65
CA GLU A 808 -6.26 -8.02 -14.07
C GLU A 808 -6.06 -9.46 -13.60
N LYS A 809 -6.83 -9.87 -12.58
CA LYS A 809 -6.78 -11.22 -11.96
C LYS A 809 -7.36 -12.31 -12.88
N GLY A 810 -7.30 -12.07 -14.19
CA GLY A 810 -7.41 -13.09 -15.20
C GLY A 810 -6.20 -14.02 -15.16
N SER A 811 -6.23 -15.00 -16.05
CA SER A 811 -5.08 -15.87 -16.26
C SER A 811 -3.94 -15.14 -16.98
N LEU A 812 -2.69 -15.45 -16.62
CA LEU A 812 -1.48 -14.98 -17.31
C LEU A 812 -1.58 -15.10 -18.83
N THR A 813 -2.19 -16.18 -19.35
CA THR A 813 -2.54 -16.34 -20.76
C THR A 813 -3.98 -16.84 -20.93
N SER A 814 -4.55 -16.70 -22.12
CA SER A 814 -5.85 -17.30 -22.48
C SER A 814 -5.85 -18.85 -22.47
N ILE A 815 -4.68 -19.49 -22.40
CA ILE A 815 -4.54 -20.95 -22.44
C ILE A 815 -4.56 -21.50 -21.01
N GLU A 816 -5.75 -21.85 -20.50
CA GLU A 816 -5.94 -22.36 -19.13
C GLU A 816 -4.92 -23.44 -18.73
N ALA A 817 -4.67 -24.40 -19.64
CA ALA A 817 -3.71 -25.47 -19.43
C ALA A 817 -2.26 -25.00 -19.24
N LEU A 818 -1.86 -23.86 -19.81
CA LEU A 818 -0.54 -23.25 -19.55
C LEU A 818 -0.49 -22.69 -18.13
N ASN A 819 -1.52 -21.95 -17.71
CA ASN A 819 -1.57 -21.29 -16.41
C ASN A 819 -1.58 -22.33 -15.27
N GLN A 820 -2.39 -23.39 -15.40
CA GLN A 820 -2.38 -24.53 -14.46
C GLN A 820 -0.99 -25.19 -14.38
N GLN A 821 -0.27 -25.35 -15.51
CA GLN A 821 1.07 -25.95 -15.54
C GLN A 821 2.16 -25.02 -14.97
N LEU A 822 1.97 -23.70 -15.03
CA LEU A 822 2.88 -22.74 -14.41
C LEU A 822 2.63 -22.64 -12.91
N ALA A 823 1.38 -22.59 -12.45
CA ALA A 823 1.05 -22.67 -11.02
C ALA A 823 1.58 -23.97 -10.39
N ALA A 824 1.34 -25.13 -11.04
CA ALA A 824 1.83 -26.42 -10.55
C ALA A 824 3.38 -26.58 -10.57
N ALA A 825 4.11 -25.66 -11.19
CA ALA A 825 5.57 -25.67 -11.19
C ALA A 825 6.18 -25.05 -9.92
N GLU A 826 5.42 -24.29 -9.13
CA GLU A 826 5.87 -23.52 -7.95
C GLU A 826 6.87 -24.30 -7.09
N ASN A 827 6.45 -25.42 -6.50
CA ASN A 827 7.27 -26.18 -5.57
C ASN A 827 8.62 -26.63 -6.18
N ALA A 828 8.62 -27.03 -7.46
CA ALA A 828 9.82 -27.47 -8.17
C ALA A 828 10.72 -26.29 -8.59
N MET A 829 10.14 -25.13 -8.91
CA MET A 829 10.90 -23.93 -9.20
C MET A 829 11.55 -23.38 -7.94
N ASP A 830 10.80 -23.20 -6.87
CA ASP A 830 11.27 -22.63 -5.61
C ASP A 830 12.31 -23.51 -4.89
N ASN A 831 12.14 -24.85 -4.93
CA ASN A 831 12.98 -25.78 -4.16
C ASN A 831 14.04 -26.52 -5.00
N GLU A 832 14.06 -26.38 -6.32
CA GLU A 832 15.06 -27.05 -7.17
C GLU A 832 15.68 -26.19 -8.29
N ALA A 833 15.09 -25.03 -8.65
CA ALA A 833 15.66 -24.12 -9.64
C ALA A 833 16.15 -22.79 -9.03
N PHE A 834 15.35 -22.15 -8.16
CA PHE A 834 15.68 -20.88 -7.52
C PHE A 834 16.57 -21.09 -6.29
N LEU A 835 17.71 -21.75 -6.50
CA LEU A 835 18.68 -22.10 -5.47
C LEU A 835 19.84 -21.10 -5.42
N TYR A 836 20.41 -20.90 -4.22
CA TYR A 836 21.62 -20.12 -4.02
C TYR A 836 22.76 -20.89 -3.38
N GLU A 837 23.98 -20.44 -3.66
CA GLU A 837 25.23 -21.06 -3.23
C GLU A 837 25.60 -20.61 -1.80
N THR A 838 25.67 -21.56 -0.87
CA THR A 838 26.02 -21.33 0.53
C THR A 838 27.55 -21.33 0.76
N PRO A 839 28.07 -20.74 1.86
CA PRO A 839 29.50 -20.75 2.20
C PRO A 839 30.19 -22.12 2.32
N SER A 840 29.41 -23.21 2.33
CA SER A 840 29.87 -24.59 2.40
C SER A 840 29.73 -25.33 1.05
N ASN A 841 29.56 -24.59 -0.05
CA ASN A 841 29.34 -25.09 -1.41
C ASN A 841 28.09 -26.00 -1.55
N GLY A 842 27.13 -25.87 -0.65
CA GLY A 842 25.80 -26.48 -0.76
C GLY A 842 24.79 -25.51 -1.37
N TRP A 843 23.72 -26.03 -1.96
CA TRP A 843 22.65 -25.24 -2.58
C TRP A 843 21.37 -25.31 -1.75
N VAL A 844 20.70 -24.17 -1.53
CA VAL A 844 19.44 -24.06 -0.77
C VAL A 844 18.47 -23.08 -1.43
N PRO A 845 17.14 -23.16 -1.18
CA PRO A 845 16.15 -22.26 -1.78
C PRO A 845 16.40 -20.78 -1.51
N SER A 846 16.08 -19.92 -2.47
CA SER A 846 16.23 -18.47 -2.34
C SER A 846 15.25 -17.88 -1.32
N THR A 847 15.75 -16.89 -0.58
CA THR A 847 15.00 -16.04 0.35
C THR A 847 14.66 -14.67 -0.26
N VAL A 848 14.98 -14.45 -1.54
CA VAL A 848 14.81 -13.16 -2.26
C VAL A 848 13.95 -13.33 -3.50
N TYR A 849 14.05 -14.47 -4.17
CA TYR A 849 13.36 -14.76 -5.43
C TYR A 849 12.41 -15.93 -5.24
N LYS A 850 11.13 -15.71 -5.59
CA LYS A 850 10.04 -16.68 -5.49
C LYS A 850 9.32 -16.84 -6.81
N TRP A 851 8.73 -18.02 -7.02
CA TRP A 851 7.98 -18.33 -8.23
C TRP A 851 6.72 -17.48 -8.40
N ASN A 852 6.00 -17.19 -7.31
CA ASN A 852 4.77 -16.40 -7.37
C ASN A 852 5.10 -14.93 -7.70
N ASP A 853 6.05 -14.30 -6.99
CA ASP A 853 6.62 -12.99 -7.35
C ASP A 853 7.01 -12.91 -8.85
N PHE A 854 7.54 -14.00 -9.43
CA PHE A 854 7.89 -14.07 -10.84
C PHE A 854 6.66 -14.12 -11.75
N LEU A 855 5.65 -14.94 -11.41
CA LEU A 855 4.41 -15.02 -12.20
C LEU A 855 3.61 -13.72 -12.17
N ASP A 856 3.56 -13.02 -11.03
CA ASP A 856 2.89 -11.72 -10.91
C ASP A 856 3.62 -10.65 -11.75
N GLY A 857 4.95 -10.59 -11.67
CA GLY A 857 5.76 -9.70 -12.50
C GLY A 857 5.71 -10.03 -14.00
N LEU A 858 5.60 -11.31 -14.34
CA LEU A 858 5.37 -11.78 -15.72
C LEU A 858 3.96 -11.45 -16.21
N ASN A 859 2.94 -11.49 -15.33
CA ASN A 859 1.56 -11.10 -15.65
C ASN A 859 1.49 -9.61 -16.00
N ALA A 860 2.06 -8.76 -15.14
CA ALA A 860 2.19 -7.33 -15.41
C ALA A 860 2.90 -7.06 -16.75
N MET A 861 4.02 -7.74 -17.01
CA MET A 861 4.80 -7.54 -18.23
C MET A 861 4.20 -8.16 -19.50
N HIS A 862 3.37 -9.20 -19.40
CA HIS A 862 2.66 -9.78 -20.55
C HIS A 862 1.38 -9.02 -20.88
N ASN A 863 0.52 -8.79 -19.88
CA ASN A 863 -0.83 -8.27 -20.08
C ASN A 863 -0.90 -6.74 -20.08
N ILE A 864 0.00 -6.03 -19.39
CA ILE A 864 0.13 -4.56 -19.47
C ILE A 864 1.36 -4.18 -20.31
N GLY A 865 2.56 -4.59 -19.88
CA GLY A 865 3.83 -4.18 -20.51
C GLY A 865 4.28 -2.76 -20.15
N VAL A 866 5.39 -2.31 -20.72
CA VAL A 866 6.06 -1.04 -20.38
C VAL A 866 6.52 -0.33 -21.66
N ALA A 867 6.17 0.95 -21.81
CA ALA A 867 6.39 1.71 -23.06
C ALA A 867 5.86 0.99 -24.31
N GLY A 868 4.70 0.31 -24.19
CA GLY A 868 4.12 -0.55 -25.23
C GLY A 868 4.79 -1.92 -25.43
N ASN A 869 5.94 -2.18 -24.79
CA ASN A 869 6.67 -3.45 -24.90
C ASN A 869 6.09 -4.48 -23.92
N LYS A 870 5.57 -5.59 -24.46
CA LYS A 870 5.03 -6.72 -23.70
C LYS A 870 5.94 -7.93 -23.80
N PHE A 871 6.06 -8.70 -22.72
CA PHE A 871 6.83 -9.94 -22.72
C PHE A 871 6.13 -10.99 -23.58
N TRP A 872 6.79 -11.44 -24.64
CA TRP A 872 6.18 -12.36 -25.59
C TRP A 872 6.11 -13.80 -25.05
N LEU A 873 4.91 -14.39 -25.05
CA LEU A 873 4.64 -15.78 -24.66
C LEU A 873 3.94 -16.61 -25.75
N MET A 874 3.23 -16.00 -26.70
CA MET A 874 2.31 -16.69 -27.61
C MET A 874 2.30 -16.10 -29.03
N ASP A 875 2.02 -16.93 -30.02
CA ASP A 875 1.68 -16.56 -31.39
C ASP A 875 0.21 -16.94 -31.67
N GLU A 876 -0.62 -15.98 -32.06
CA GLU A 876 -2.03 -16.19 -32.39
C GLU A 876 -2.25 -17.12 -33.61
N ASN A 877 -1.19 -17.40 -34.38
CA ASN A 877 -1.23 -18.19 -35.61
C ASN A 877 -0.87 -19.68 -35.42
N VAL A 878 -0.63 -20.13 -34.18
CA VAL A 878 -0.31 -21.54 -33.85
C VAL A 878 -1.25 -22.12 -32.80
N ASP A 879 -1.21 -23.45 -32.62
CA ASP A 879 -2.03 -24.16 -31.63
C ASP A 879 -1.52 -24.00 -30.18
N ASP A 880 -2.42 -24.16 -29.22
CA ASP A 880 -2.15 -24.07 -27.78
C ASP A 880 -0.99 -24.96 -27.31
N ALA A 881 -0.85 -26.17 -27.87
CA ALA A 881 0.21 -27.11 -27.48
C ALA A 881 1.58 -26.72 -28.08
N THR A 882 1.61 -25.82 -29.05
CA THR A 882 2.83 -25.14 -29.54
C THR A 882 3.09 -23.86 -28.73
N ASN A 883 2.06 -23.05 -28.46
CA ASN A 883 2.17 -21.87 -27.60
C ASN A 883 2.64 -22.18 -26.17
N ILE A 884 2.17 -23.29 -25.57
CA ILE A 884 2.67 -23.80 -24.27
C ILE A 884 4.19 -24.01 -24.29
N LYS A 885 4.78 -24.42 -25.41
CA LYS A 885 6.23 -24.61 -25.56
C LYS A 885 6.94 -23.26 -25.72
N TYR A 886 6.43 -22.37 -26.58
CA TYR A 886 6.98 -21.03 -26.78
C TYR A 886 7.06 -20.25 -25.47
N ALA A 887 5.95 -20.20 -24.71
CA ALA A 887 5.89 -19.53 -23.40
C ALA A 887 6.92 -20.09 -22.42
N LYS A 888 6.95 -21.41 -22.22
CA LYS A 888 7.88 -22.08 -21.30
C LYS A 888 9.36 -21.92 -21.71
N VAL A 889 9.64 -21.85 -23.00
CA VAL A 889 11.01 -21.61 -23.51
C VAL A 889 11.43 -20.15 -23.36
N ALA A 890 10.52 -19.20 -23.56
CA ALA A 890 10.79 -17.78 -23.30
C ALA A 890 11.06 -17.52 -21.81
N ILE A 891 10.22 -18.08 -20.94
CA ILE A 891 10.40 -18.10 -19.48
C ILE A 891 11.73 -18.74 -19.10
N ALA A 892 12.04 -19.94 -19.60
CA ALA A 892 13.28 -20.63 -19.28
C ALA A 892 14.53 -19.85 -19.75
N ALA A 893 14.48 -19.20 -20.91
CA ALA A 893 15.61 -18.42 -21.43
C ALA A 893 15.92 -17.21 -20.54
N PHE A 894 14.88 -16.50 -20.07
CA PHE A 894 14.99 -15.40 -19.10
C PHE A 894 15.55 -15.89 -17.76
N LEU A 895 14.92 -16.92 -17.18
CA LEU A 895 15.31 -17.46 -15.89
C LEU A 895 16.71 -18.07 -15.87
N ALA A 896 17.20 -18.60 -16.99
CA ALA A 896 18.56 -19.11 -17.12
C ALA A 896 19.63 -18.03 -16.88
N GLN A 897 19.36 -16.79 -17.32
CA GLN A 897 20.22 -15.64 -17.06
C GLN A 897 20.06 -15.17 -15.62
N SER A 898 18.81 -14.96 -15.17
CA SER A 898 18.44 -14.61 -13.79
C SER A 898 19.15 -15.49 -12.74
N MET A 899 19.14 -16.80 -12.95
CA MET A 899 19.80 -17.79 -12.10
C MET A 899 21.32 -17.56 -11.99
N GLN A 900 21.97 -17.11 -13.06
CA GLN A 900 23.41 -16.85 -13.09
C GLN A 900 23.78 -15.44 -12.60
N GLU A 901 22.99 -14.40 -12.87
CA GLU A 901 23.34 -13.03 -12.43
C GLU A 901 23.07 -12.78 -10.94
N THR A 902 21.95 -13.29 -10.41
CA THR A 902 21.44 -12.86 -9.09
C THR A 902 20.99 -13.98 -8.17
N ILE A 903 20.14 -14.91 -8.64
CA ILE A 903 19.49 -15.89 -7.77
C ILE A 903 20.52 -16.79 -7.09
N ARG A 904 21.56 -17.24 -7.81
CA ARG A 904 22.65 -18.05 -7.24
C ARG A 904 23.41 -17.38 -6.10
N TYR A 905 23.35 -16.06 -5.99
CA TYR A 905 24.00 -15.27 -4.93
C TYR A 905 23.04 -14.85 -3.82
N ASN A 906 21.72 -15.03 -4.02
CA ASN A 906 20.65 -14.56 -3.14
C ASN A 906 20.70 -13.04 -2.88
N ALA A 907 21.01 -12.27 -3.93
CA ALA A 907 21.09 -10.82 -3.89
C ALA A 907 20.21 -10.20 -4.99
N CYS A 908 19.59 -9.05 -4.67
CA CYS A 908 18.84 -8.21 -5.61
C CYS A 908 19.67 -7.00 -6.07
N ASP A 909 20.54 -6.49 -5.18
CA ASP A 909 21.56 -5.50 -5.47
C ASP A 909 22.81 -6.16 -6.09
N GLU A 910 23.50 -5.38 -6.93
CA GLU A 910 24.81 -5.68 -7.48
C GLU A 910 25.87 -5.83 -6.36
N ASN A 911 26.66 -6.91 -6.43
CA ASN A 911 27.76 -7.14 -5.51
C ASN A 911 29.02 -6.43 -5.98
N ASN A 912 29.84 -5.92 -5.04
CA ASN A 912 31.15 -5.36 -5.39
C ASN A 912 32.09 -6.48 -5.87
N TRP A 913 32.44 -6.45 -7.16
CA TRP A 913 33.36 -7.35 -7.85
C TRP A 913 34.64 -6.63 -8.31
N SER A 914 34.80 -5.35 -7.95
CA SER A 914 35.89 -4.51 -8.43
C SER A 914 37.20 -4.83 -7.70
N GLU A 915 38.13 -5.47 -8.41
CA GLU A 915 39.42 -5.92 -7.88
C GLU A 915 40.57 -5.39 -8.75
N THR A 916 41.76 -5.24 -8.16
CA THR A 916 42.97 -4.71 -8.83
C THR A 916 43.36 -5.50 -10.08
N LYS A 917 43.16 -6.83 -10.08
CA LYS A 917 43.32 -7.72 -11.25
C LYS A 917 42.42 -7.37 -12.44
N TYR A 918 41.35 -6.60 -12.24
CA TYR A 918 40.43 -6.10 -13.26
C TYR A 918 40.57 -4.60 -13.52
N GLY A 919 41.61 -3.96 -12.97
CA GLY A 919 41.92 -2.54 -13.20
C GLY A 919 41.34 -1.55 -12.19
N ALA A 920 40.71 -2.03 -11.10
CA ALA A 920 40.26 -1.17 -10.01
C ALA A 920 41.44 -0.56 -9.22
N PRO A 921 41.29 0.64 -8.60
CA PRO A 921 42.38 1.31 -7.87
C PRO A 921 42.81 0.56 -6.60
N ALA A 922 41.92 -0.27 -6.05
CA ALA A 922 42.15 -1.18 -4.94
C ALA A 922 41.25 -2.42 -5.09
N ASP A 923 41.34 -3.37 -4.17
CA ASP A 923 40.38 -4.47 -4.08
C ASP A 923 39.16 -4.05 -3.25
N TYR A 924 37.97 -4.25 -3.81
CA TYR A 924 36.65 -3.85 -3.30
C TYR A 924 36.53 -2.34 -2.92
N PRO A 925 36.89 -1.39 -3.82
CA PRO A 925 36.71 0.04 -3.57
C PRO A 925 35.22 0.38 -3.42
N MET A 926 34.90 1.36 -2.59
CA MET A 926 33.51 1.81 -2.37
C MET A 926 32.91 2.42 -3.65
N THR A 927 33.72 3.03 -4.50
CA THR A 927 33.32 3.59 -5.81
C THR A 927 32.77 2.57 -6.81
N ALA A 928 32.80 1.27 -6.49
CA ALA A 928 32.01 0.26 -7.20
C ALA A 928 30.50 0.60 -7.24
N SER A 929 29.97 1.36 -6.28
CA SER A 929 28.58 1.86 -6.27
C SER A 929 28.27 2.88 -7.38
N CYS A 930 29.32 3.46 -7.97
CA CYS A 930 29.26 4.42 -9.07
C CYS A 930 29.42 3.74 -10.45
N GLY A 931 30.01 2.54 -10.47
CA GLY A 931 30.32 1.81 -11.69
C GLY A 931 31.42 0.76 -11.47
N GLN A 932 31.28 -0.42 -12.10
CA GLN A 932 32.27 -1.49 -12.03
C GLN A 932 32.92 -1.75 -13.39
N LEU A 933 34.12 -2.34 -13.39
CA LEU A 933 34.89 -2.69 -14.61
C LEU A 933 35.14 -1.51 -15.58
N GLY A 934 35.23 -0.28 -15.04
CA GLY A 934 35.44 0.95 -15.82
C GLY A 934 34.17 1.60 -16.38
N GLN A 935 32.99 1.04 -16.08
CA GLN A 935 31.70 1.68 -16.35
C GLN A 935 31.48 2.88 -15.40
N LYS A 936 30.60 3.82 -15.77
CA LYS A 936 30.11 4.89 -14.88
C LYS A 936 28.58 5.00 -15.00
N TYR A 937 27.86 4.46 -14.03
CA TYR A 937 26.40 4.27 -14.09
C TYR A 937 25.61 5.59 -14.05
N ALA A 938 26.20 6.65 -13.45
CA ALA A 938 25.66 8.01 -13.51
C ALA A 938 25.75 8.65 -14.92
N ASP A 939 26.61 8.13 -15.81
CA ASP A 939 26.74 8.62 -17.19
C ASP A 939 25.83 7.87 -18.18
N TYR A 940 25.12 6.83 -17.72
CA TYR A 940 24.20 6.05 -18.56
C TYR A 940 22.95 6.87 -18.88
N GLY A 941 22.69 7.04 -20.18
CA GLY A 941 21.67 7.97 -20.69
C GLY A 941 22.17 9.39 -20.94
N VAL A 942 23.48 9.62 -21.03
CA VAL A 942 24.07 10.84 -21.64
C VAL A 942 24.47 10.52 -23.08
N ASN A 943 24.07 11.35 -24.04
CA ASN A 943 24.57 11.22 -25.41
C ASN A 943 26.04 11.70 -25.49
N PRO A 944 27.01 10.89 -25.96
CA PRO A 944 28.43 11.22 -25.95
C PRO A 944 28.86 12.26 -27.00
N VAL A 945 27.96 12.69 -27.90
CA VAL A 945 28.19 13.67 -28.96
C VAL A 945 27.50 15.00 -28.67
N SER A 946 26.24 14.98 -28.23
CA SER A 946 25.47 16.19 -27.90
C SER A 946 25.65 16.64 -26.44
N GLY A 947 26.08 15.73 -25.55
CA GLY A 947 26.23 15.99 -24.11
C GLY A 947 24.91 16.13 -23.35
N LEU A 948 23.78 15.85 -24.01
CA LEU A 948 22.45 15.93 -23.41
C LEU A 948 22.09 14.63 -22.70
N ASP A 949 21.33 14.75 -21.61
CA ASP A 949 20.60 13.62 -21.05
C ASP A 949 19.46 13.20 -21.99
N HIS A 950 19.31 11.89 -22.16
CA HIS A 950 18.17 11.25 -22.80
C HIS A 950 16.86 11.62 -22.07
N ALA A 951 15.75 11.69 -22.81
CA ALA A 951 14.46 12.24 -22.32
C ALA A 951 13.92 11.58 -21.04
N TYR A 952 14.22 10.29 -20.83
CA TYR A 952 13.81 9.50 -19.68
C TYR A 952 14.96 9.19 -18.70
N SER A 953 16.08 9.93 -18.74
CA SER A 953 17.13 9.81 -17.73
C SER A 953 16.73 10.49 -16.43
N CYS A 954 16.77 9.77 -15.30
CA CYS A 954 16.65 10.39 -13.97
C CYS A 954 17.63 11.58 -13.84
N PRO A 955 17.28 12.65 -13.11
CA PRO A 955 18.25 13.66 -12.70
C PRO A 955 19.45 13.03 -11.97
N ARG A 956 20.63 13.63 -12.07
CA ARG A 956 21.71 13.34 -11.11
C ARG A 956 21.33 13.95 -9.77
N ASP A 957 21.50 13.19 -8.70
CA ASP A 957 21.25 13.66 -7.34
C ASP A 957 22.49 13.44 -6.46
N ASN A 958 23.25 14.51 -6.26
CA ASN A 958 24.41 14.53 -5.37
C ASN A 958 24.01 14.45 -3.88
N LYS A 959 22.74 14.67 -3.54
CA LYS A 959 22.24 14.49 -2.16
C LYS A 959 21.67 13.09 -1.90
N MET A 960 21.80 12.15 -2.85
CA MET A 960 21.30 10.78 -2.70
C MET A 960 22.06 10.01 -1.60
N GLU A 961 21.35 9.67 -0.53
CA GLU A 961 21.82 8.90 0.62
C GLU A 961 21.07 7.55 0.66
N VAL A 962 21.73 6.45 0.29
CA VAL A 962 21.12 5.11 0.16
C VAL A 962 22.16 3.99 0.26
N SER A 963 21.81 2.91 0.98
CA SER A 963 22.57 1.65 0.98
C SER A 963 21.82 0.53 0.27
N ALA A 964 22.54 -0.36 -0.41
CA ALA A 964 22.00 -1.65 -0.85
C ALA A 964 21.48 -2.46 0.35
N LEU A 965 20.40 -3.21 0.15
CA LEU A 965 19.80 -4.03 1.21
C LEU A 965 20.33 -5.46 1.18
N THR A 966 20.64 -5.95 -0.01
CA THR A 966 21.04 -7.33 -0.23
C THR A 966 22.51 -7.42 -0.64
N HIS A 967 23.09 -8.59 -0.38
CA HIS A 967 24.48 -8.92 -0.68
C HIS A 967 24.60 -10.44 -0.77
N ALA A 968 25.67 -10.93 -1.38
CA ALA A 968 25.96 -12.34 -1.45
C ALA A 968 26.50 -12.87 -0.11
N LYS A 969 26.21 -14.14 0.20
CA LYS A 969 26.37 -14.69 1.56
C LYS A 969 27.68 -15.46 1.80
N TRP A 970 28.65 -15.44 0.88
CA TRP A 970 29.90 -16.23 0.98
C TRP A 970 30.86 -15.73 2.08
N TYR A 971 31.88 -16.53 2.45
CA TYR A 971 32.83 -16.15 3.50
C TYR A 971 33.65 -14.92 3.09
N GLY A 972 33.55 -13.82 3.83
CA GLY A 972 34.23 -12.57 3.52
C GLY A 972 33.67 -11.86 2.28
N ALA A 973 32.37 -12.04 2.00
CA ALA A 973 31.66 -11.28 0.97
C ALA A 973 31.80 -9.76 1.19
N PRO A 974 31.74 -8.96 0.11
CA PRO A 974 31.70 -7.50 0.21
C PRO A 974 30.48 -7.07 1.02
N ALA A 975 30.60 -5.92 1.70
CA ALA A 975 29.43 -5.21 2.20
C ALA A 975 28.50 -4.80 1.03
N PRO A 976 27.19 -4.61 1.32
CA PRO A 976 26.30 -3.88 0.43
C PRO A 976 26.94 -2.55 -0.02
N VAL A 977 26.82 -2.23 -1.31
CA VAL A 977 27.28 -0.96 -1.89
C VAL A 977 26.41 0.21 -1.43
N PHE A 978 26.93 1.44 -1.50
CA PHE A 978 26.20 2.62 -1.03
C PHE A 978 26.56 3.90 -1.78
N ALA A 979 25.67 4.89 -1.70
CA ALA A 979 25.92 6.27 -2.11
C ALA A 979 25.54 7.21 -0.96
N ALA A 980 26.31 8.29 -0.81
CA ALA A 980 26.11 9.32 0.19
C ALA A 980 26.70 10.64 -0.31
N PRO A 981 26.21 11.81 0.14
CA PRO A 981 26.84 13.10 -0.09
C PRO A 981 28.27 13.14 0.49
N ASP A 982 29.18 13.91 -0.10
CA ASP A 982 30.53 14.06 0.47
C ASP A 982 30.47 14.66 1.88
N ALA A 983 29.59 15.64 2.11
CA ALA A 983 29.41 16.27 3.42
C ALA A 983 28.98 15.28 4.53
N VAL A 984 28.18 14.25 4.21
CA VAL A 984 27.79 13.17 5.14
C VAL A 984 28.99 12.35 5.58
N LEU A 985 29.92 12.11 4.65
CA LEU A 985 31.12 11.30 4.86
C LEU A 985 32.27 12.12 5.47
N GLU A 986 32.42 13.39 5.11
CA GLU A 986 33.39 14.31 5.74
C GLU A 986 33.04 14.56 7.21
N GLU A 987 31.77 14.81 7.54
CA GLU A 987 31.33 15.00 8.93
C GLU A 987 31.62 13.77 9.82
N ARG A 988 31.50 12.56 9.24
CA ARG A 988 31.81 11.29 9.91
C ARG A 988 33.31 10.92 9.85
N GLY A 989 34.16 11.74 9.23
CA GLY A 989 35.61 11.50 9.11
C GLY A 989 35.98 10.33 8.18
N LEU A 990 35.13 10.02 7.20
CA LEU A 990 35.21 8.81 6.36
C LEU A 990 35.92 9.06 5.01
N LEU A 991 36.11 10.32 4.59
CA LEU A 991 36.89 10.67 3.40
C LEU A 991 38.35 10.97 3.72
N VAL A 992 39.24 10.62 2.80
CA VAL A 992 40.67 10.97 2.86
C VAL A 992 41.04 11.71 1.57
N ASN A 993 41.30 13.02 1.67
CA ASN A 993 41.49 13.93 0.53
C ASN A 993 40.31 13.95 -0.47
N GLY A 994 39.07 13.83 0.01
CA GLY A 994 37.87 13.76 -0.85
C GLY A 994 37.65 12.42 -1.56
N ALA A 995 38.42 11.38 -1.22
CA ALA A 995 38.24 10.03 -1.75
C ALA A 995 37.72 9.06 -0.69
N ALA A 996 36.85 8.14 -1.11
CA ALA A 996 36.28 7.11 -0.26
C ALA A 996 37.28 5.98 0.05
N GLY A 997 36.97 5.19 1.08
CA GLY A 997 37.71 4.00 1.47
C GLY A 997 37.45 2.77 0.57
N ARG A 998 37.64 1.58 1.13
CA ARG A 998 37.33 0.29 0.48
C ARG A 998 36.85 -0.75 1.48
N TRP A 999 36.32 -1.87 1.00
CA TRP A 999 36.17 -3.07 1.80
C TRP A 999 37.47 -3.88 1.83
N THR A 1000 37.71 -4.62 2.91
CA THR A 1000 38.66 -5.72 2.97
C THR A 1000 37.90 -6.97 3.36
N ASN A 1001 38.19 -8.11 2.73
CA ASN A 1001 37.66 -9.43 3.14
C ASN A 1001 38.54 -10.10 4.22
N ASN A 1002 39.64 -9.45 4.63
CA ASN A 1002 40.54 -9.96 5.66
C ASN A 1002 39.92 -9.88 7.06
N GLY A 1003 40.36 -10.78 7.94
CA GLY A 1003 39.90 -10.87 9.33
C GLY A 1003 38.92 -12.02 9.56
N HIS A 1004 38.28 -12.00 10.74
CA HIS A 1004 37.27 -12.96 11.15
C HIS A 1004 36.35 -12.31 12.18
N CYS A 1005 35.05 -12.58 12.09
CA CYS A 1005 34.06 -12.16 13.07
C CYS A 1005 33.86 -13.28 14.08
N ASN A 1006 34.18 -13.02 15.36
CA ASN A 1006 34.05 -14.02 16.43
C ASN A 1006 32.58 -14.41 16.67
N ASP A 1007 31.72 -13.40 16.62
CA ASP A 1007 30.27 -13.52 16.68
C ASP A 1007 29.71 -13.21 15.28
N VAL A 1008 28.72 -13.99 14.84
CA VAL A 1008 28.07 -13.83 13.52
C VAL A 1008 26.70 -13.17 13.75
N PRO A 1009 26.41 -12.01 13.13
CA PRO A 1009 25.16 -11.29 13.38
C PRO A 1009 23.96 -12.04 12.79
N GLU A 1010 23.02 -12.44 13.65
CA GLU A 1010 21.70 -12.99 13.25
C GLU A 1010 20.73 -11.89 12.80
N SER A 1011 20.95 -10.65 13.26
CA SER A 1011 20.28 -9.43 12.82
C SER A 1011 21.29 -8.29 12.73
N VAL A 1012 20.92 -7.20 12.04
CA VAL A 1012 21.71 -5.95 11.99
C VAL A 1012 20.81 -4.76 12.28
N ASP A 1013 21.43 -3.65 12.64
CA ASP A 1013 20.76 -2.37 12.84
C ASP A 1013 20.30 -1.80 11.49
N THR A 1014 19.04 -2.06 11.13
CA THR A 1014 18.41 -1.60 9.88
C THR A 1014 18.07 -0.11 9.92
N SER A 1015 18.12 0.55 11.08
CA SER A 1015 18.03 2.00 11.18
C SER A 1015 19.29 2.70 10.67
N LYS A 1016 20.44 2.02 10.72
CA LYS A 1016 21.72 2.58 10.24
C LYS A 1016 21.94 2.35 8.77
N GLN A 1017 22.52 3.35 8.10
CA GLN A 1017 23.12 3.17 6.79
C GLN A 1017 24.33 2.23 6.88
N VAL A 1018 24.68 1.55 5.78
CA VAL A 1018 25.66 0.44 5.83
C VAL A 1018 27.04 0.88 6.31
N TRP A 1019 27.43 2.13 6.04
CA TRP A 1019 28.69 2.74 6.47
C TRP A 1019 28.74 3.13 7.96
N GLU A 1020 27.60 3.11 8.65
CA GLU A 1020 27.46 3.49 10.07
C GLU A 1020 27.37 2.29 11.02
N ARG A 1021 27.24 1.08 10.47
CA ARG A 1021 27.13 -0.17 11.24
C ARG A 1021 28.48 -0.64 11.74
N ASP A 1022 28.50 -1.17 12.96
CA ASP A 1022 29.71 -1.67 13.63
C ASP A 1022 30.50 -2.68 12.77
N GLU A 1023 31.82 -2.76 13.03
CA GLU A 1023 32.66 -3.86 12.55
C GLU A 1023 32.03 -5.21 12.94
N CYS A 1024 31.92 -6.12 11.96
CA CYS A 1024 31.22 -7.41 12.09
C CYS A 1024 29.69 -7.36 12.33
N LYS A 1025 29.03 -6.20 12.16
CA LYS A 1025 27.56 -6.06 12.13
C LYS A 1025 27.03 -5.32 10.89
N THR A 1026 27.83 -5.28 9.82
CA THR A 1026 27.51 -4.58 8.57
C THR A 1026 26.33 -5.22 7.83
N TYR A 1027 26.26 -6.56 7.84
CA TYR A 1027 25.20 -7.36 7.22
C TYR A 1027 24.94 -8.68 7.95
N VAL A 1028 23.74 -9.26 7.79
CA VAL A 1028 23.33 -10.52 8.47
C VAL A 1028 24.16 -11.69 7.97
N GLY A 1029 24.72 -12.47 8.90
CA GLY A 1029 25.57 -13.62 8.58
C GLY A 1029 27.04 -13.28 8.24
N GLN A 1030 27.50 -12.05 8.51
CA GLN A 1030 28.90 -11.64 8.30
C GLN A 1030 29.90 -12.51 9.09
N LYS A 1031 30.93 -13.02 8.39
CA LYS A 1031 31.94 -13.94 8.98
C LYS A 1031 33.37 -13.39 8.95
N ALA A 1032 33.61 -12.37 8.14
CA ALA A 1032 34.89 -11.70 7.96
C ALA A 1032 34.68 -10.39 7.19
N GLY A 1033 35.72 -9.55 7.19
CA GLY A 1033 35.79 -8.34 6.42
C GLY A 1033 35.16 -7.10 7.07
N LYS A 1034 35.61 -5.93 6.61
CA LYS A 1034 35.22 -4.60 7.11
C LYS A 1034 35.60 -3.48 6.15
N PHE A 1035 35.08 -2.27 6.40
CA PHE A 1035 35.55 -1.06 5.73
C PHE A 1035 36.93 -0.61 6.22
N ILE A 1036 37.70 0.01 5.33
CA ILE A 1036 38.95 0.73 5.59
C ILE A 1036 38.82 2.11 4.93
N TRP A 1037 38.82 3.17 5.74
CA TRP A 1037 38.68 4.55 5.27
C TRP A 1037 40.06 5.17 5.03
N ASP A 1038 40.71 4.76 3.93
CA ASP A 1038 42.09 5.10 3.57
C ASP A 1038 42.22 5.93 2.27
N GLY A 1039 41.10 6.33 1.66
CA GLY A 1039 41.07 7.06 0.37
C GLY A 1039 41.39 6.20 -0.85
N SER A 1040 41.50 4.88 -0.69
CA SER A 1040 41.95 3.98 -1.76
C SER A 1040 40.97 3.80 -2.94
N SER A 1041 39.73 4.28 -2.84
CA SER A 1041 38.82 4.38 -4.00
C SER A 1041 39.24 5.46 -5.02
N GLN A 1042 40.09 6.42 -4.63
CA GLN A 1042 40.57 7.56 -5.43
C GLN A 1042 39.50 8.56 -5.93
N GLU A 1043 38.24 8.17 -6.02
CA GLU A 1043 37.07 9.05 -6.26
C GLU A 1043 36.10 9.01 -5.05
N SER A 1044 35.10 9.90 -5.07
CA SER A 1044 33.98 9.96 -4.11
C SER A 1044 32.83 9.00 -4.52
N VAL A 1045 31.88 8.76 -3.62
CA VAL A 1045 30.60 8.06 -3.89
C VAL A 1045 29.39 9.01 -4.02
N GLU A 1046 29.62 10.33 -4.04
CA GLU A 1046 28.58 11.34 -4.25
C GLU A 1046 28.00 11.26 -5.68
N GLY A 1047 26.68 11.39 -5.81
CA GLY A 1047 25.98 11.33 -7.12
C GLY A 1047 25.91 9.93 -7.74
N CYS A 1048 26.33 8.90 -7.01
CA CYS A 1048 26.24 7.50 -7.40
C CYS A 1048 24.83 6.93 -7.07
N GLY A 1049 24.70 5.66 -6.69
CA GLY A 1049 23.39 5.06 -6.32
C GLY A 1049 22.72 4.23 -7.43
N TRP A 1050 23.20 4.36 -8.66
CA TRP A 1050 22.60 3.78 -9.88
C TRP A 1050 23.09 2.36 -10.22
N TRP A 1051 23.61 1.62 -9.24
CA TRP A 1051 24.06 0.22 -9.39
C TRP A 1051 22.93 -0.74 -9.73
N GLY A 1052 23.30 -1.91 -10.25
CA GLY A 1052 22.40 -2.94 -10.74
C GLY A 1052 21.41 -3.44 -9.69
N ARG A 1053 20.12 -3.43 -10.02
CA ARG A 1053 19.04 -3.94 -9.16
C ARG A 1053 18.04 -4.83 -9.89
N GLY A 1054 17.36 -5.68 -9.12
CA GLY A 1054 16.46 -6.69 -9.66
C GLY A 1054 17.19 -7.81 -10.38
N VAL A 1055 16.44 -8.77 -10.92
CA VAL A 1055 16.94 -10.12 -11.21
C VAL A 1055 18.01 -10.21 -12.32
N ILE A 1056 18.14 -9.20 -13.20
CA ILE A 1056 19.20 -9.09 -14.23
C ILE A 1056 20.09 -7.85 -14.00
N GLN A 1057 20.10 -7.27 -12.80
CA GLN A 1057 20.95 -6.12 -12.43
C GLN A 1057 20.73 -4.89 -13.35
N THR A 1058 19.51 -4.38 -13.36
CA THR A 1058 19.11 -3.17 -14.10
C THR A 1058 19.86 -1.97 -13.55
N THR A 1059 20.62 -1.27 -14.41
CA THR A 1059 21.69 -0.34 -14.01
C THR A 1059 21.58 1.01 -14.74
N GLY A 1060 21.90 2.12 -14.08
CA GLY A 1060 22.10 3.44 -14.69
C GLY A 1060 20.84 4.31 -14.89
N ARG A 1061 21.03 5.65 -14.85
CA ARG A 1061 19.93 6.65 -14.79
C ARG A 1061 18.84 6.53 -15.85
N GLN A 1062 19.20 6.12 -17.07
CA GLN A 1062 18.24 5.91 -18.16
C GLN A 1062 17.25 4.79 -17.86
N ASN A 1063 17.72 3.66 -17.31
CA ASN A 1063 16.88 2.49 -17.09
C ASN A 1063 15.93 2.70 -15.90
N PHE A 1064 16.46 3.17 -14.77
CA PHE A 1064 15.65 3.58 -13.62
C PHE A 1064 14.65 4.68 -14.00
N GLY A 1065 15.06 5.68 -14.78
CA GLY A 1065 14.18 6.78 -15.18
C GLY A 1065 13.09 6.37 -16.18
N THR A 1066 13.37 5.44 -17.09
CA THR A 1066 12.37 4.89 -18.01
C THR A 1066 11.36 4.02 -17.25
N LEU A 1067 11.80 3.16 -16.34
CA LEU A 1067 10.92 2.47 -15.39
C LEU A 1067 10.06 3.46 -14.61
N ASN A 1068 10.67 4.53 -14.08
CA ASN A 1068 9.95 5.56 -13.32
C ASN A 1068 8.92 6.30 -14.17
N HIS A 1069 9.16 6.52 -15.46
CA HIS A 1069 8.20 7.21 -16.35
C HIS A 1069 6.95 6.39 -16.64
N TYR A 1070 7.08 5.08 -16.86
CA TYR A 1070 5.99 4.21 -17.34
C TYR A 1070 5.35 3.33 -16.26
N LEU A 1071 6.05 3.06 -15.15
CA LEU A 1071 5.53 2.25 -14.04
C LEU A 1071 5.43 3.05 -12.74
N GLY A 1072 6.43 3.87 -12.45
CA GLY A 1072 6.49 4.66 -11.23
C GLY A 1072 5.82 6.03 -11.34
N ARG A 1073 6.11 6.87 -10.33
CA ARG A 1073 5.88 8.31 -10.35
C ARG A 1073 6.87 8.96 -11.29
N SER A 1074 6.45 9.16 -12.54
CA SER A 1074 7.28 9.75 -13.61
C SER A 1074 8.11 10.95 -13.15
N HIS A 1075 9.37 11.02 -13.59
CA HIS A 1075 10.29 12.12 -13.30
C HIS A 1075 10.30 13.21 -14.40
N VAL A 1076 9.64 12.97 -15.53
CA VAL A 1076 9.75 13.79 -16.75
C VAL A 1076 9.03 15.12 -16.61
N ASP A 1077 9.62 16.19 -17.14
CA ASP A 1077 9.04 17.53 -17.10
C ASP A 1077 7.76 17.61 -17.95
N PRO A 1078 6.60 18.04 -17.40
CA PRO A 1078 5.40 18.31 -18.20
C PRO A 1078 5.64 19.19 -19.43
N GLU A 1079 6.61 20.10 -19.39
CA GLU A 1079 6.94 20.92 -20.54
C GLU A 1079 7.70 20.17 -21.65
N THR A 1080 8.28 18.98 -21.43
CA THR A 1080 8.99 18.25 -22.51
C THR A 1080 8.09 17.32 -23.33
N ILE A 1081 6.87 17.04 -22.87
CA ILE A 1081 5.92 16.14 -23.54
C ILE A 1081 5.65 16.61 -24.98
N GLY A 1082 5.68 15.67 -25.94
CA GLY A 1082 5.49 15.94 -27.37
C GLY A 1082 6.66 16.65 -28.08
N LYS A 1083 7.71 17.06 -27.37
CA LYS A 1083 8.95 17.58 -27.97
C LYS A 1083 9.88 16.42 -28.35
N THR A 1084 10.74 16.63 -29.34
CA THR A 1084 11.81 15.68 -29.69
C THR A 1084 13.13 16.11 -29.06
N ILE A 1085 13.68 15.29 -28.17
CA ILE A 1085 14.98 15.47 -27.50
C ILE A 1085 15.92 14.40 -28.04
N ASP A 1086 17.02 14.82 -28.67
CA ASP A 1086 18.10 13.92 -29.14
C ASP A 1086 17.62 12.77 -30.06
N GLY A 1087 16.51 12.98 -30.78
CA GLY A 1087 15.86 12.01 -31.67
C GLY A 1087 14.67 11.27 -31.05
N VAL A 1088 14.55 11.25 -29.71
CA VAL A 1088 13.44 10.63 -28.98
C VAL A 1088 12.31 11.65 -28.80
N THR A 1089 11.09 11.30 -29.22
CA THR A 1089 9.92 12.13 -28.91
C THR A 1089 9.40 11.72 -27.53
N VAL A 1090 9.18 12.70 -26.65
CA VAL A 1090 8.79 12.45 -25.27
C VAL A 1090 7.29 12.15 -25.20
N GLU A 1091 6.94 10.96 -24.72
CA GLU A 1091 5.57 10.53 -24.51
C GLU A 1091 5.04 11.04 -23.17
N ALA A 1092 3.70 11.13 -23.05
CA ALA A 1092 3.06 11.42 -21.78
C ALA A 1092 3.15 10.20 -20.85
N PRO A 1093 3.33 10.39 -19.54
CA PRO A 1093 3.26 9.27 -18.60
C PRO A 1093 1.87 8.61 -18.67
N PRO A 1094 1.75 7.29 -18.40
CA PRO A 1094 0.45 6.65 -18.33
C PRO A 1094 -0.47 7.36 -17.33
N ALA A 1095 -1.75 7.50 -17.67
CA ALA A 1095 -2.74 8.16 -16.80
C ALA A 1095 -2.97 7.42 -15.47
N ASN A 1096 -2.57 6.15 -15.40
CA ASN A 1096 -2.71 5.26 -14.27
C ASN A 1096 -1.54 4.24 -14.27
N PRO A 1097 -0.31 4.67 -13.92
CA PRO A 1097 0.87 3.81 -13.94
C PRO A 1097 0.84 2.87 -12.73
N LEU A 1098 1.33 1.64 -12.94
CA LEU A 1098 1.07 0.51 -12.05
C LEU A 1098 1.53 0.71 -10.59
N TYR A 1099 2.61 1.46 -10.39
CA TYR A 1099 3.21 1.75 -9.08
C TYR A 1099 3.39 3.27 -8.90
N ALA A 1100 2.34 4.04 -9.18
CA ALA A 1100 2.32 5.51 -9.11
C ALA A 1100 2.79 6.11 -7.76
N GLU A 1101 2.77 5.30 -6.70
CA GLU A 1101 3.26 5.63 -5.37
C GLU A 1101 4.79 5.60 -5.22
N LEU A 1102 5.50 4.86 -6.09
CA LEU A 1102 6.96 4.65 -6.05
C LEU A 1102 7.72 5.65 -6.91
N ASP A 1103 8.89 6.12 -6.45
CA ASP A 1103 9.81 6.95 -7.27
C ASP A 1103 11.20 6.29 -7.38
N PHE A 1104 11.45 5.61 -8.49
CA PHE A 1104 12.73 4.93 -8.74
C PHE A 1104 13.89 5.87 -9.07
N CYS A 1105 13.64 7.17 -9.27
CA CYS A 1105 14.71 8.17 -9.41
C CYS A 1105 15.17 8.70 -8.05
N SER A 1106 14.24 8.96 -7.11
CA SER A 1106 14.59 9.43 -5.77
C SER A 1106 14.89 8.32 -4.76
N ASN A 1107 14.39 7.10 -4.99
CA ASN A 1107 14.85 5.89 -4.31
C ASN A 1107 14.91 4.69 -5.28
N PRO A 1108 16.02 4.50 -6.02
CA PRO A 1108 16.21 3.29 -6.84
C PRO A 1108 16.24 1.99 -6.02
N GLY A 1109 16.39 2.06 -4.69
CA GLY A 1109 16.32 0.92 -3.77
C GLY A 1109 14.97 0.20 -3.76
N LEU A 1110 13.87 0.88 -4.14
CA LEU A 1110 12.50 0.33 -4.13
C LEU A 1110 12.36 -0.99 -4.92
N ILE A 1111 13.17 -1.20 -5.96
CA ILE A 1111 13.22 -2.46 -6.74
C ILE A 1111 13.60 -3.68 -5.89
N CYS A 1112 14.32 -3.47 -4.79
CA CYS A 1112 14.81 -4.50 -3.88
C CYS A 1112 14.32 -4.35 -2.43
N SER A 1113 13.55 -3.30 -2.12
CA SER A 1113 13.11 -2.97 -0.75
C SER A 1113 11.61 -3.04 -0.50
N SER A 1114 10.79 -3.06 -1.57
CA SER A 1114 9.34 -3.08 -1.45
C SER A 1114 8.85 -4.45 -0.97
N GLU A 1115 8.08 -4.45 0.12
CA GLU A 1115 7.40 -5.64 0.65
C GLU A 1115 5.93 -5.69 0.21
N GLU A 1116 5.34 -4.56 -0.20
CA GLU A 1116 4.01 -4.52 -0.83
C GLU A 1116 4.05 -4.98 -2.30
N ASN A 1117 5.04 -4.53 -3.08
CA ASN A 1117 5.16 -4.79 -4.53
C ASN A 1117 6.42 -5.64 -4.86
N LYS A 1118 6.52 -6.82 -4.24
CA LYS A 1118 7.69 -7.73 -4.33
C LYS A 1118 8.06 -8.05 -5.77
N GLU A 1119 7.10 -8.20 -6.68
CA GLU A 1119 7.30 -8.56 -8.08
C GLU A 1119 8.13 -7.56 -8.91
N ILE A 1120 8.31 -6.32 -8.43
CA ILE A 1120 9.12 -5.29 -9.13
C ILE A 1120 10.56 -5.76 -9.39
N LYS A 1121 11.14 -6.57 -8.50
CA LYS A 1121 12.48 -7.17 -8.67
C LYS A 1121 12.59 -8.02 -9.95
N TRP A 1122 11.47 -8.59 -10.41
CA TRP A 1122 11.34 -9.32 -11.67
C TRP A 1122 11.01 -8.39 -12.82
N ILE A 1123 10.05 -7.47 -12.64
CA ILE A 1123 9.62 -6.51 -13.67
C ILE A 1123 10.79 -5.68 -14.20
N ALA A 1124 11.72 -5.24 -13.35
CA ALA A 1124 12.92 -4.53 -13.80
C ALA A 1124 13.76 -5.35 -14.79
N GLY A 1125 14.00 -6.64 -14.50
CA GLY A 1125 14.71 -7.55 -15.38
C GLY A 1125 13.92 -7.92 -16.64
N LEU A 1126 12.60 -8.09 -16.53
CA LEU A 1126 11.70 -8.37 -17.65
C LEU A 1126 11.58 -7.15 -18.59
N PHE A 1127 11.61 -5.93 -18.06
CA PHE A 1127 11.66 -4.69 -18.83
C PHE A 1127 12.94 -4.60 -19.65
N TYR A 1128 14.10 -4.85 -19.02
CA TYR A 1128 15.38 -4.99 -19.73
C TYR A 1128 15.30 -6.08 -20.81
N TRP A 1129 14.68 -7.23 -20.51
CA TRP A 1129 14.52 -8.32 -21.47
C TRP A 1129 13.70 -7.94 -22.71
N VAL A 1130 12.54 -7.30 -22.54
CA VAL A 1130 11.71 -6.93 -23.70
C VAL A 1130 12.39 -5.85 -24.55
N THR A 1131 13.01 -4.85 -23.91
CA THR A 1131 13.66 -3.72 -24.59
C THR A 1131 15.01 -4.05 -25.22
N SER A 1132 15.80 -4.97 -24.63
CA SER A 1132 17.17 -5.25 -25.05
C SER A 1132 17.36 -6.62 -25.70
N VAL A 1133 16.49 -7.60 -25.41
CA VAL A 1133 16.63 -8.99 -25.92
C VAL A 1133 15.53 -9.33 -26.94
N GLN A 1134 14.25 -9.09 -26.62
CA GLN A 1134 13.16 -9.38 -27.57
C GLN A 1134 13.09 -8.33 -28.69
N ALA A 1135 13.36 -7.06 -28.39
CA ALA A 1135 13.46 -5.97 -29.36
C ALA A 1135 14.88 -5.75 -29.94
N TYR A 1136 15.81 -6.71 -29.75
CA TYR A 1136 17.18 -6.60 -30.29
C TYR A 1136 17.17 -6.39 -31.81
N ASN A 1137 17.94 -5.41 -32.26
CA ASN A 1137 18.13 -5.07 -33.66
C ASN A 1137 19.57 -4.62 -33.91
N ASP A 1138 20.10 -4.92 -35.10
CA ASP A 1138 21.42 -4.51 -35.57
C ASP A 1138 21.30 -4.05 -37.03
N GLU A 1139 20.47 -3.02 -37.28
CA GLU A 1139 20.09 -2.59 -38.63
C GLU A 1139 21.31 -2.17 -39.47
N GLY A 1140 21.69 -3.03 -40.43
CA GLY A 1140 22.86 -2.83 -41.28
C GLY A 1140 24.20 -3.23 -40.66
N GLY A 1141 24.19 -3.84 -39.47
CA GLY A 1141 25.38 -4.39 -38.81
C GLY A 1141 25.70 -5.84 -39.18
N GLN A 1142 26.32 -6.56 -38.25
CA GLN A 1142 26.75 -7.96 -38.44
C GLN A 1142 25.61 -8.96 -38.21
N TYR A 1143 24.67 -8.62 -37.33
CA TYR A 1143 23.60 -9.50 -36.84
C TYR A 1143 22.22 -9.07 -37.37
N ALA A 1144 22.17 -8.32 -38.48
CA ALA A 1144 20.94 -7.76 -39.05
C ALA A 1144 19.85 -8.80 -39.41
N ASP A 1145 20.24 -10.06 -39.67
CA ASP A 1145 19.31 -11.18 -39.93
C ASP A 1145 18.80 -11.87 -38.64
N TRP A 1146 19.35 -11.54 -37.46
CA TRP A 1146 18.98 -12.15 -36.19
C TRP A 1146 17.69 -11.54 -35.63
N ASN A 1147 16.77 -12.38 -35.16
CA ASN A 1147 15.55 -11.93 -34.51
C ASN A 1147 15.06 -12.94 -33.46
N TYR A 1148 14.79 -12.46 -32.25
CA TYR A 1148 14.38 -13.28 -31.11
C TYR A 1148 13.20 -14.20 -31.43
N TYR A 1149 12.15 -13.67 -32.06
CA TYR A 1149 10.92 -14.43 -32.35
C TYR A 1149 11.13 -15.50 -33.43
N ASN A 1150 12.06 -15.29 -34.36
CA ASN A 1150 12.42 -16.31 -35.35
C ASN A 1150 13.28 -17.41 -34.71
N GLU A 1151 14.26 -17.05 -33.89
CA GLU A 1151 15.19 -18.00 -33.28
C GLU A 1151 14.55 -18.86 -32.18
N ILE A 1152 13.63 -18.31 -31.37
CA ILE A 1152 12.89 -19.11 -30.38
C ILE A 1152 11.94 -20.13 -31.05
N LYS A 1153 11.24 -19.74 -32.12
CA LYS A 1153 10.38 -20.64 -32.90
C LYS A 1153 11.22 -21.76 -33.53
N LYS A 1154 12.27 -21.38 -34.24
CA LYS A 1154 13.28 -22.29 -34.82
C LYS A 1154 13.85 -23.27 -33.79
N TYR A 1155 14.13 -22.86 -32.55
CA TYR A 1155 14.59 -23.77 -31.49
C TYR A 1155 13.51 -24.81 -31.10
N VAL A 1156 12.27 -24.36 -30.91
CA VAL A 1156 11.15 -25.25 -30.54
C VAL A 1156 10.74 -26.18 -31.68
N ASP A 1157 10.69 -25.68 -32.92
CA ASP A 1157 10.34 -26.43 -34.13
C ASP A 1157 11.37 -27.52 -34.46
N ASN A 1158 12.64 -27.28 -34.15
CA ASN A 1158 13.70 -28.30 -34.21
C ASN A 1158 13.70 -29.24 -32.99
N GLY A 1159 12.65 -29.22 -32.17
CA GLY A 1159 12.46 -30.15 -31.04
C GLY A 1159 13.29 -29.80 -29.80
N MET A 1160 13.60 -28.51 -29.60
CA MET A 1160 14.38 -27.99 -28.45
C MET A 1160 15.77 -28.64 -28.33
N SER A 1161 16.49 -28.74 -29.45
CA SER A 1161 17.82 -29.37 -29.49
C SER A 1161 18.96 -28.39 -29.78
N GLY A 1162 20.12 -28.63 -29.17
CA GLY A 1162 21.29 -27.74 -29.23
C GLY A 1162 21.20 -26.53 -28.30
N SER A 1163 22.18 -25.63 -28.40
CA SER A 1163 22.33 -24.47 -27.50
C SER A 1163 22.26 -23.09 -28.17
N GLN A 1164 22.23 -22.99 -29.51
CA GLN A 1164 22.41 -21.71 -30.23
C GLN A 1164 21.48 -20.60 -29.71
N PHE A 1165 20.18 -20.86 -29.57
CA PHE A 1165 19.23 -19.86 -29.09
C PHE A 1165 19.58 -19.31 -27.69
N ILE A 1166 20.02 -20.15 -26.75
CA ILE A 1166 20.43 -19.69 -25.42
C ILE A 1166 21.83 -19.06 -25.41
N ASP A 1167 22.70 -19.47 -26.33
CA ASP A 1167 24.03 -18.89 -26.52
C ASP A 1167 23.92 -17.43 -27.02
N ASP A 1168 23.14 -17.21 -28.08
CA ASP A 1168 22.85 -15.89 -28.65
C ASP A 1168 22.23 -14.96 -27.59
N VAL A 1169 21.21 -15.45 -26.87
CA VAL A 1169 20.52 -14.70 -25.81
C VAL A 1169 21.45 -14.38 -24.64
N SER A 1170 22.33 -15.30 -24.25
CA SER A 1170 23.36 -15.04 -23.23
C SER A 1170 24.41 -14.03 -23.70
N GLY A 1171 24.70 -14.01 -25.01
CA GLY A 1171 25.49 -12.98 -25.69
C GLY A 1171 24.86 -11.59 -25.54
N ILE A 1172 23.57 -11.44 -25.88
CA ILE A 1172 22.89 -10.16 -25.78
C ILE A 1172 22.90 -9.65 -24.33
N VAL A 1173 22.52 -10.48 -23.36
CA VAL A 1173 22.44 -10.08 -21.94
C VAL A 1173 23.81 -9.75 -21.34
N ASN A 1174 24.86 -10.53 -21.63
CA ASN A 1174 26.16 -10.33 -20.99
C ASN A 1174 27.12 -9.40 -21.76
N ARG A 1175 26.89 -9.20 -23.07
CA ARG A 1175 27.85 -8.55 -23.98
C ARG A 1175 27.22 -7.64 -25.04
N GLY A 1176 25.90 -7.66 -25.24
CA GLY A 1176 25.19 -6.78 -26.18
C GLY A 1176 25.17 -7.25 -27.64
N CYS A 1177 25.49 -8.51 -27.94
CA CYS A 1177 25.35 -9.07 -29.29
C CYS A 1177 25.02 -10.58 -29.26
N PRO A 1178 24.31 -11.14 -30.25
CA PRO A 1178 23.98 -12.56 -30.31
C PRO A 1178 25.17 -13.43 -30.76
N ASP A 1179 26.23 -13.45 -29.95
CA ASP A 1179 27.42 -14.30 -30.12
C ASP A 1179 28.04 -14.63 -28.75
N LEU A 1180 28.83 -15.69 -28.68
CA LEU A 1180 29.63 -16.05 -27.51
C LEU A 1180 30.87 -15.16 -27.34
N THR A 1181 31.31 -14.48 -28.40
CA THR A 1181 32.41 -13.50 -28.39
C THR A 1181 32.01 -12.22 -29.13
N CYS A 1182 31.59 -11.19 -28.39
CA CYS A 1182 31.31 -9.86 -28.94
C CYS A 1182 32.58 -8.98 -28.96
N SER A 1183 32.49 -7.82 -29.61
CA SER A 1183 33.54 -6.77 -29.53
C SER A 1183 33.81 -6.27 -28.10
N THR A 1184 32.85 -6.47 -27.20
CA THR A 1184 32.89 -6.20 -25.76
C THR A 1184 33.47 -7.35 -24.92
N GLY A 1185 33.82 -8.50 -25.52
CA GLY A 1185 34.45 -9.65 -24.88
C GLY A 1185 33.65 -10.96 -24.93
N ASP A 1186 34.21 -12.01 -24.33
CA ASP A 1186 33.62 -13.36 -24.26
C ASP A 1186 32.50 -13.46 -23.20
N VAL A 1187 31.42 -14.18 -23.48
CA VAL A 1187 30.30 -14.36 -22.54
C VAL A 1187 30.74 -15.11 -21.28
N HIS A 1188 30.40 -14.57 -20.12
CA HIS A 1188 30.74 -15.14 -18.81
C HIS A 1188 29.79 -16.30 -18.44
N ASN A 1189 30.35 -17.43 -17.99
CA ASN A 1189 29.63 -18.60 -17.48
C ASN A 1189 28.58 -19.20 -18.44
N VAL A 1190 28.93 -19.28 -19.74
CA VAL A 1190 28.10 -19.90 -20.80
C VAL A 1190 27.63 -21.31 -20.46
N LYS A 1191 28.49 -22.13 -19.86
CA LYS A 1191 28.17 -23.51 -19.48
C LYS A 1191 27.05 -23.53 -18.44
N GLU A 1192 27.18 -22.72 -17.40
CA GLU A 1192 26.22 -22.62 -16.30
C GLU A 1192 24.89 -22.04 -16.79
N ARG A 1193 24.90 -21.04 -17.69
CA ARG A 1193 23.68 -20.53 -18.35
C ARG A 1193 22.95 -21.61 -19.16
N ARG A 1194 23.67 -22.44 -19.92
CA ARG A 1194 23.11 -23.60 -20.64
C ARG A 1194 22.52 -24.66 -19.69
N GLU A 1195 23.21 -24.95 -18.59
CA GLU A 1195 22.77 -25.91 -17.59
C GLU A 1195 21.52 -25.41 -16.85
N ASN A 1196 21.45 -24.12 -16.50
CA ASN A 1196 20.27 -23.46 -15.95
C ASN A 1196 19.07 -23.53 -16.91
N PHE A 1197 19.27 -23.19 -18.19
CA PHE A 1197 18.22 -23.26 -19.22
C PHE A 1197 17.65 -24.68 -19.35
N LYS A 1198 18.52 -25.69 -19.41
CA LYS A 1198 18.11 -27.10 -19.44
C LYS A 1198 17.33 -27.51 -18.18
N LEU A 1199 17.77 -27.06 -17.00
CA LEU A 1199 17.09 -27.32 -15.74
C LEU A 1199 15.68 -26.70 -15.71
N VAL A 1200 15.52 -25.42 -16.04
CA VAL A 1200 14.20 -24.76 -16.03
C VAL A 1200 13.25 -25.38 -17.04
N LEU A 1201 13.71 -25.69 -18.27
CA LEU A 1201 12.90 -26.41 -19.25
C LEU A 1201 12.39 -27.76 -18.69
N GLN A 1202 13.24 -28.51 -17.99
CA GLN A 1202 12.85 -29.77 -17.35
C GLN A 1202 11.89 -29.59 -16.18
N LYS A 1203 12.03 -28.54 -15.35
CA LYS A 1203 11.09 -28.21 -14.28
C LYS A 1203 9.72 -27.74 -14.80
N LEU A 1204 9.70 -27.08 -15.95
CA LEU A 1204 8.49 -26.76 -16.70
C LEU A 1204 7.94 -27.94 -17.54
N GLY A 1205 8.50 -29.15 -17.40
CA GLY A 1205 7.98 -30.38 -18.01
C GLY A 1205 8.31 -30.59 -19.49
N LEU A 1206 9.41 -30.01 -19.99
CA LEU A 1206 9.91 -30.17 -21.36
C LEU A 1206 11.14 -31.10 -21.43
N ASP A 1207 11.39 -31.68 -22.60
CA ASP A 1207 12.48 -32.64 -22.89
C ASP A 1207 13.51 -32.05 -23.88
N PRO A 1208 14.41 -31.13 -23.45
CA PRO A 1208 15.41 -30.48 -24.30
C PRO A 1208 16.64 -31.39 -24.57
N LYS A 1209 17.19 -31.31 -25.79
CA LYS A 1209 18.10 -32.34 -26.34
C LYS A 1209 19.51 -31.81 -26.62
#